data_AF-A3ZUU6-F1
#
_entry.id   AF-A3ZUU6-F1
#
_cell.length_a   1.000
_cell.length_b   1.000
_cell.length_c   1.000
_cell.angle_alpha   90.00
_cell.angle_beta   90.00
_cell.angle_gamma   90.00
#
_symmetry.space_group_name_H-M   'P 1'
#
loop_
_entity.id
_entity.type
_entity.pdbx_description
1 polymer ?
#
loop_
_entity_poly.entity_id
_entity_poly.type
_entity_poly.pdbx_seq_one_letter_code
_entity_poly.pdbx_strand_id
1 'polypeptide(L)'
;MNRDRKQHVVLRPRRQGIAVVIVLALLSITLAMSYAMMRTQMSASQIERNMHRAGSARHAALSGLAIGVRKMHAANWQGVGVTVSGSLSDNESYIVTYETGDAKLTAADPDWGEYPYRVTVRAIGIAFDPLDTTYKSEYAAEAVVQLVRKRRTANPAHFTTSQAYTSYLWGTQTNSIEMPISLNGPTHIQGELRLCESMPSTTRPFYGLIDELAIYDYEVGGLSLLFTTLAGNSSDTGLYNQLNAMGPRYWWRFNESSSTAATVAAQAGGRTGTYGGGTLPGVVVSGSNRATFFDGENGHVDLGKFELPSSGRFSIIAWIAPFNGDDDNEQGRIISKSTGVDAWDHTFMFGLDNGDSNPRLRARLHRSNYTYTYTASGGTLSFSQWACVALTFDGYQYRFYKNGFLISTHGIGGSPVNNPAASVWIGDNPPGSPRTRYLGDLLSMKNAGQGDYRPLTGEIRLNQSTNSNANWLTLSRMLGLTVNYSNFSVTTPTEITASASTYRLYPGGKSYSATSISGNINNRTYAPDMLENPLGVLRLNGNTTLGNRVTIDGMCITPSDGVDLTVSGDDVQLRATTLPALVGESSVWQLPAIYGRDDVLIEDARVTIDGAVIVGDRFEIEEGKDDTSCVLTGMLHAQRATVGTRRSWDYHSSGWESQLSQFVNATGGDADDYFPQWLDQERDLDLNQNLSISPPAEAKSYYWPDLSQPIYVADPGDEGLVWEYIRRSENGAS
;
A
#
# COMPACT_ATOMS: atom_id res chain seq x y z
N MET A 1 52.49 -69.19 -120.22
CA MET A 1 51.27 -69.13 -121.06
C MET A 1 50.28 -70.17 -120.51
N ASN A 2 49.06 -69.73 -120.14
CA ASN A 2 47.86 -70.54 -119.77
C ASN A 2 47.92 -71.39 -118.47
N ARG A 3 46.84 -71.62 -117.70
CA ARG A 3 45.43 -71.19 -117.66
C ARG A 3 44.78 -71.72 -116.36
N ASP A 4 43.64 -71.13 -115.99
CA ASP A 4 42.66 -71.49 -114.94
C ASP A 4 42.24 -72.97 -114.80
N ARG A 5 41.88 -73.41 -113.57
CA ARG A 5 40.47 -73.64 -113.13
C ARG A 5 40.32 -74.16 -111.68
N LYS A 6 39.30 -73.64 -110.99
CA LYS A 6 38.77 -74.01 -109.65
C LYS A 6 38.15 -75.42 -109.60
N GLN A 7 38.22 -76.09 -108.44
CA GLN A 7 37.11 -76.90 -107.85
C GLN A 7 37.22 -77.01 -106.31
N HIS A 8 36.07 -77.00 -105.62
CA HIS A 8 35.87 -77.06 -104.16
C HIS A 8 36.02 -78.48 -103.59
N VAL A 9 36.53 -78.62 -102.36
CA VAL A 9 36.51 -79.86 -101.54
C VAL A 9 36.04 -79.53 -100.12
N VAL A 10 35.12 -80.36 -99.58
CA VAL A 10 34.64 -80.34 -98.19
C VAL A 10 35.29 -81.50 -97.42
N LEU A 11 35.97 -81.24 -96.30
CA LEU A 11 36.33 -82.24 -95.26
C LEU A 11 36.31 -81.62 -93.84
N ARG A 12 35.78 -82.38 -92.87
CA ARG A 12 35.44 -82.02 -91.47
C ARG A 12 36.65 -81.85 -90.53
N PRO A 13 36.59 -81.02 -89.45
CA PRO A 13 37.65 -80.96 -88.43
C PRO A 13 37.36 -81.78 -87.16
N ARG A 14 38.42 -82.38 -86.60
CA ARG A 14 38.51 -83.16 -85.35
C ARG A 14 38.62 -82.24 -84.10
N ARG A 15 37.96 -82.63 -82.99
CA ARG A 15 37.94 -81.94 -81.68
C ARG A 15 38.86 -82.63 -80.67
N GLN A 16 40.01 -82.04 -80.32
CA GLN A 16 40.79 -82.35 -79.10
C GLN A 16 41.46 -81.06 -78.62
N GLY A 17 41.01 -80.51 -77.48
CA GLY A 17 41.41 -79.19 -76.95
C GLY A 17 40.26 -78.44 -76.26
N ILE A 18 39.01 -78.76 -76.60
CA ILE A 18 37.80 -78.15 -76.04
C ILE A 18 37.55 -78.56 -74.58
N ALA A 19 37.96 -79.76 -74.15
CA ALA A 19 37.68 -80.24 -72.79
C ALA A 19 38.42 -79.46 -71.68
N VAL A 20 39.70 -79.07 -71.88
CA VAL A 20 40.47 -78.30 -70.89
C VAL A 20 39.99 -76.86 -70.78
N VAL A 21 39.62 -76.25 -71.91
CA VAL A 21 39.01 -74.91 -71.95
C VAL A 21 37.64 -74.89 -71.27
N ILE A 22 36.82 -75.94 -71.46
CA ILE A 22 35.54 -76.10 -70.76
C ILE A 22 35.74 -76.27 -69.25
N VAL A 23 36.74 -77.03 -68.80
CA VAL A 23 37.02 -77.23 -67.36
C VAL A 23 37.54 -75.94 -66.70
N LEU A 24 38.44 -75.20 -67.36
CA LEU A 24 38.91 -73.90 -66.86
C LEU A 24 37.81 -72.82 -66.88
N ALA A 25 36.94 -72.84 -67.89
CA ALA A 25 35.77 -71.96 -67.95
C ALA A 25 34.72 -72.32 -66.88
N LEU A 26 34.50 -73.62 -66.61
CA LEU A 26 33.65 -74.06 -65.50
C LEU A 26 34.25 -73.67 -64.14
N LEU A 27 35.55 -73.85 -63.95
CA LEU A 27 36.26 -73.43 -62.74
C LEU A 27 36.16 -71.92 -62.52
N SER A 28 36.40 -71.09 -63.54
CA SER A 28 36.29 -69.63 -63.41
C SER A 28 34.85 -69.16 -63.14
N ILE A 29 33.85 -69.79 -63.76
CA ILE A 29 32.43 -69.52 -63.48
C ILE A 29 32.09 -69.92 -62.03
N THR A 30 32.53 -71.09 -61.57
CA THR A 30 32.29 -71.53 -60.18
C THR A 30 32.99 -70.65 -59.15
N LEU A 31 34.22 -70.19 -59.41
CA LEU A 31 34.94 -69.24 -58.56
C LEU A 31 34.26 -67.86 -58.55
N ALA A 32 33.79 -67.38 -59.71
CA ALA A 32 33.06 -66.12 -59.81
C ALA A 32 31.71 -66.18 -59.09
N MET A 33 30.97 -67.29 -59.22
CA MET A 33 29.73 -67.53 -58.47
C MET A 33 29.98 -67.66 -56.96
N SER A 34 31.05 -68.33 -56.55
CA SER A 34 31.41 -68.48 -55.13
C SER A 34 31.82 -67.14 -54.52
N TYR A 35 32.61 -66.34 -55.24
CA TYR A 35 32.96 -64.98 -54.83
C TYR A 35 31.74 -64.05 -54.78
N ALA A 36 30.84 -64.14 -55.77
CA ALA A 36 29.59 -63.38 -55.78
C ALA A 36 28.70 -63.76 -54.58
N MET A 37 28.51 -65.05 -54.30
CA MET A 37 27.76 -65.53 -53.13
C MET A 37 28.40 -65.09 -51.81
N MET A 38 29.73 -65.21 -51.67
CA MET A 38 30.45 -64.78 -50.47
C MET A 38 30.33 -63.27 -50.26
N ARG A 39 30.41 -62.48 -51.33
CA ARG A 39 30.18 -61.03 -51.29
C ARG A 39 28.75 -60.68 -50.91
N THR A 40 27.75 -61.35 -51.48
CA THR A 40 26.34 -61.14 -51.14
C THR A 40 26.06 -61.52 -49.69
N GLN A 41 26.61 -62.63 -49.19
CA GLN A 41 26.49 -63.02 -47.78
C GLN A 41 27.20 -62.04 -46.84
N MET A 42 28.40 -61.56 -47.19
CA MET A 42 29.09 -60.52 -46.43
C MET A 42 28.28 -59.21 -46.40
N SER A 43 27.71 -58.78 -47.53
CA SER A 43 26.84 -57.60 -47.58
C SER A 43 25.55 -57.79 -46.78
N ALA A 44 24.89 -58.94 -46.87
CA ALA A 44 23.69 -59.25 -46.08
C ALA A 44 23.99 -59.25 -44.58
N SER A 45 25.08 -59.90 -44.15
CA SER A 45 25.54 -59.90 -42.75
C SER A 45 25.92 -58.51 -42.25
N GLN A 46 26.50 -57.65 -43.10
CA GLN A 46 26.76 -56.26 -42.74
C GLN A 46 25.48 -55.43 -42.62
N ILE A 47 24.51 -55.62 -43.53
CA ILE A 47 23.20 -54.96 -43.47
C ILE A 47 22.47 -55.37 -42.19
N GLU A 48 22.44 -56.67 -41.87
CA GLU A 48 21.80 -57.18 -40.65
C GLU A 48 22.46 -56.63 -39.38
N ARG A 49 23.81 -56.59 -39.34
CA ARG A 49 24.55 -55.96 -38.23
C ARG A 49 24.28 -54.47 -38.11
N ASN A 50 24.19 -53.74 -39.22
CA ASN A 50 23.82 -52.32 -39.24
C ASN A 50 22.39 -52.12 -38.74
N MET A 51 21.44 -52.95 -39.17
CA MET A 51 20.06 -52.90 -38.72
C MET A 51 19.94 -53.19 -37.22
N HIS A 52 20.67 -54.19 -36.72
CA HIS A 52 20.71 -54.49 -35.29
C HIS A 52 21.32 -53.34 -34.50
N ARG A 53 22.44 -52.76 -34.95
CA ARG A 53 23.05 -51.58 -34.31
C ARG A 53 22.12 -50.38 -34.29
N ALA A 54 21.41 -50.10 -35.38
CA ALA A 54 20.43 -49.04 -35.44
C ALA A 54 19.27 -49.29 -34.44
N GLY A 55 18.82 -50.54 -34.32
CA GLY A 55 17.83 -50.96 -33.30
C GLY A 55 18.33 -50.77 -31.87
N SER A 56 19.58 -51.18 -31.59
CA SER A 56 20.27 -50.98 -30.30
C SER A 56 20.44 -49.49 -29.96
N ALA A 57 20.87 -48.66 -30.91
CA ALA A 57 21.02 -47.23 -30.72
C ALA A 57 19.66 -46.57 -30.40
N ARG A 58 18.59 -46.99 -31.08
CA ARG A 58 17.21 -46.56 -30.75
C ARG A 58 16.80 -47.00 -29.35
N HIS A 59 17.03 -48.26 -28.98
CA HIS A 59 16.74 -48.75 -27.62
C HIS A 59 17.49 -47.91 -26.57
N ALA A 60 18.78 -47.67 -26.80
CA ALA A 60 19.61 -46.87 -25.91
C ALA A 60 19.12 -45.43 -25.78
N ALA A 61 18.69 -44.80 -26.88
CA ALA A 61 18.14 -43.45 -26.87
C ALA A 61 16.84 -43.37 -26.06
N LEU A 62 15.94 -44.35 -26.20
CA LEU A 62 14.67 -44.38 -25.47
C LEU A 62 14.84 -44.66 -23.99
N SER A 63 15.74 -45.58 -23.64
CA SER A 63 16.14 -45.85 -22.26
C SER A 63 16.79 -44.61 -21.64
N GLY A 64 17.71 -43.96 -22.36
CA GLY A 64 18.31 -42.69 -21.96
C GLY A 64 17.27 -41.60 -21.73
N LEU A 65 16.32 -41.43 -22.64
CA LEU A 65 15.22 -40.46 -22.52
C LEU A 65 14.38 -40.71 -21.27
N ALA A 66 14.00 -41.97 -21.00
CA ALA A 66 13.23 -42.34 -19.82
C ALA A 66 14.02 -42.10 -18.52
N ILE A 67 15.31 -42.42 -18.51
CA ILE A 67 16.21 -42.12 -17.39
C ILE A 67 16.33 -40.61 -17.18
N GLY A 68 16.46 -39.85 -18.27
CA GLY A 68 16.54 -38.40 -18.26
C GLY A 68 15.32 -37.75 -17.63
N VAL A 69 14.12 -38.09 -18.12
CA VAL A 69 12.86 -37.60 -17.56
C VAL A 69 12.72 -38.02 -16.09
N ARG A 70 13.02 -39.28 -15.75
CA ARG A 70 12.98 -39.74 -14.34
C ARG A 70 13.95 -38.94 -13.47
N LYS A 71 15.13 -38.59 -13.97
CA LYS A 71 16.12 -37.79 -13.24
C LYS A 71 15.59 -36.40 -12.90
N MET A 72 14.76 -35.79 -13.76
CA MET A 72 14.13 -34.49 -13.51
C MET A 72 13.15 -34.49 -12.34
N HIS A 73 12.63 -35.66 -11.96
CA HIS A 73 11.78 -35.85 -10.78
C HIS A 73 12.56 -36.06 -9.48
N ALA A 74 13.89 -36.17 -9.54
CA ALA A 74 14.72 -36.34 -8.35
C ALA A 74 15.19 -34.99 -7.78
N ALA A 75 15.26 -34.87 -6.45
CA ALA A 75 15.78 -33.69 -5.76
C ALA A 75 17.19 -33.25 -6.20
N ASN A 76 18.01 -34.18 -6.71
CA ASN A 76 19.38 -33.90 -7.13
C ASN A 76 19.54 -33.66 -8.64
N TRP A 77 18.46 -33.40 -9.37
CA TRP A 77 18.55 -32.96 -10.76
C TRP A 77 19.34 -31.66 -10.85
N GLN A 78 20.40 -31.67 -11.64
CA GLN A 78 21.31 -30.53 -11.76
C GLN A 78 20.78 -29.44 -12.72
N GLY A 79 19.76 -29.76 -13.51
CA GLY A 79 19.06 -28.79 -14.34
C GLY A 79 19.40 -28.78 -15.83
N VAL A 80 18.89 -27.75 -16.48
CA VAL A 80 19.12 -27.38 -17.88
C VAL A 80 20.59 -27.05 -18.12
N GLY A 81 21.10 -27.41 -19.29
CA GLY A 81 22.52 -27.22 -19.66
C GLY A 81 23.48 -28.25 -19.07
N VAL A 82 22.98 -29.20 -18.25
CA VAL A 82 23.77 -30.32 -17.74
C VAL A 82 23.56 -31.56 -18.61
N THR A 83 24.64 -32.25 -18.93
CA THR A 83 24.60 -33.52 -19.67
C THR A 83 24.63 -34.70 -18.71
N VAL A 84 23.74 -35.67 -18.92
CA VAL A 84 23.73 -36.94 -18.19
C VAL A 84 24.07 -38.05 -19.16
N SER A 85 25.16 -38.77 -18.91
CA SER A 85 25.52 -39.95 -19.69
C SER A 85 25.50 -41.22 -18.84
N GLY A 86 25.37 -42.36 -19.51
CA GLY A 86 25.44 -43.67 -18.87
C GLY A 86 25.58 -44.79 -19.90
N SER A 87 25.91 -45.98 -19.42
CA SER A 87 25.99 -47.19 -20.23
C SER A 87 24.88 -48.15 -19.83
N LEU A 88 24.23 -48.77 -20.82
CA LEU A 88 23.22 -49.82 -20.62
C LEU A 88 23.86 -51.21 -20.72
N SER A 89 24.94 -51.32 -21.50
CA SER A 89 25.80 -52.49 -21.63
C SER A 89 27.21 -52.07 -22.06
N ASP A 90 28.09 -53.03 -22.31
CA ASP A 90 29.44 -52.79 -22.84
C ASP A 90 29.43 -52.14 -24.24
N ASN A 91 28.31 -52.25 -24.96
CA ASN A 91 28.17 -51.81 -26.35
C ASN A 91 27.10 -50.74 -26.56
N GLU A 92 26.34 -50.39 -25.53
CA GLU A 92 25.25 -49.43 -25.62
C GLU A 92 25.40 -48.36 -24.55
N SER A 93 25.42 -47.10 -24.97
CA SER A 93 25.45 -45.95 -24.08
C SER A 93 24.44 -44.89 -24.51
N TYR A 94 24.16 -43.94 -23.62
CA TYR A 94 23.29 -42.82 -23.89
C TYR A 94 23.89 -41.52 -23.37
N ILE A 95 23.47 -40.43 -24.00
CA ILE A 95 23.77 -39.05 -23.59
C ILE A 95 22.44 -38.29 -23.60
N VAL A 96 22.07 -37.70 -22.47
CA VAL A 96 20.87 -36.88 -22.31
C VAL A 96 21.29 -35.44 -22.08
N THR A 97 20.68 -34.51 -22.82
CA THR A 97 20.76 -33.07 -22.61
C THR A 97 19.38 -32.50 -22.29
N TYR A 98 19.37 -31.41 -21.53
CA TYR A 98 18.16 -30.66 -21.16
C TYR A 98 18.29 -29.23 -21.66
N GLU A 99 17.29 -28.76 -22.40
CA GLU A 99 17.21 -27.41 -22.95
C GLU A 99 15.89 -26.76 -22.50
N THR A 100 15.93 -25.48 -22.08
CA THR A 100 14.69 -24.76 -21.73
C THR A 100 13.87 -24.49 -22.98
N GLY A 101 12.55 -24.62 -22.84
CA GLY A 101 11.59 -24.28 -23.86
C GLY A 101 11.15 -25.45 -24.74
N ASP A 102 10.35 -25.09 -25.74
CA ASP A 102 9.88 -25.96 -26.82
C ASP A 102 10.09 -25.22 -28.14
N ALA A 103 10.92 -25.77 -29.04
CA ALA A 103 11.21 -25.17 -30.34
C ALA A 103 10.00 -25.04 -31.28
N LYS A 104 8.87 -25.73 -30.99
CA LYS A 104 7.62 -25.60 -31.74
C LYS A 104 6.71 -24.49 -31.22
N LEU A 105 6.97 -24.00 -30.02
CA LEU A 105 6.22 -22.90 -29.44
C LEU A 105 6.80 -21.59 -30.00
N THR A 106 5.93 -20.74 -30.53
CA THR A 106 6.27 -19.44 -31.09
C THR A 106 5.48 -18.36 -30.36
N ALA A 107 5.87 -17.08 -30.53
CA ALA A 107 5.18 -15.96 -29.90
C ALA A 107 3.69 -15.82 -30.30
N ALA A 108 3.25 -16.50 -31.38
CA ALA A 108 1.86 -16.53 -31.81
C ALA A 108 1.02 -17.62 -31.13
N ASP A 109 1.66 -18.58 -30.45
CA ASP A 109 0.96 -19.68 -29.80
C ASP A 109 0.30 -19.21 -28.48
N PRO A 110 -0.95 -19.62 -28.18
CA PRO A 110 -1.62 -19.27 -26.92
C PRO A 110 -0.85 -19.70 -25.67
N ASP A 111 -0.08 -20.79 -25.80
CA ASP A 111 0.75 -21.36 -24.75
C ASP A 111 2.13 -20.70 -24.65
N TRP A 112 2.43 -19.62 -25.40
CA TRP A 112 3.76 -19.00 -25.42
C TRP A 112 4.30 -18.66 -24.03
N GLY A 113 3.42 -18.26 -23.10
CA GLY A 113 3.76 -18.00 -21.70
C GLY A 113 4.26 -19.23 -20.92
N GLU A 114 4.04 -20.45 -21.43
CA GLU A 114 4.56 -21.70 -20.86
C GLU A 114 5.98 -22.05 -21.35
N TYR A 115 6.54 -21.34 -22.34
CA TYR A 115 7.90 -21.56 -22.83
C TYR A 115 8.93 -21.70 -21.70
N PRO A 116 9.04 -20.76 -20.74
CA PRO A 116 10.09 -20.84 -19.74
C PRO A 116 9.83 -21.95 -18.70
N TYR A 117 8.63 -22.51 -18.67
CA TYR A 117 8.22 -23.63 -17.82
C TYR A 117 8.28 -25.00 -18.51
N ARG A 118 8.64 -25.03 -19.81
CA ARG A 118 8.89 -26.26 -20.56
C ARG A 118 10.38 -26.59 -20.64
N VAL A 119 10.68 -27.88 -20.73
CA VAL A 119 12.04 -28.41 -20.95
C VAL A 119 12.00 -29.43 -22.06
N THR A 120 12.85 -29.23 -23.06
CA THR A 120 13.14 -30.21 -24.11
C THR A 120 14.26 -31.13 -23.63
N VAL A 121 13.92 -32.41 -23.46
CA VAL A 121 14.85 -33.49 -23.10
C VAL A 121 15.25 -34.20 -24.39
N ARG A 122 16.54 -34.18 -24.71
CA ARG A 122 17.10 -34.84 -25.90
C ARG A 122 18.02 -35.96 -25.46
N ALA A 123 17.81 -37.16 -25.98
CA ALA A 123 18.62 -38.33 -25.72
C ALA A 123 19.25 -38.85 -27.01
N ILE A 124 20.58 -38.98 -27.02
CA ILE A 124 21.36 -39.64 -28.07
C ILE A 124 21.77 -41.01 -27.55
N GLY A 125 21.23 -42.07 -28.16
CA GLY A 125 21.67 -43.43 -27.93
C GLY A 125 22.78 -43.80 -28.89
N ILE A 126 23.82 -44.47 -28.38
CA ILE A 126 25.01 -44.87 -29.13
C ILE A 126 25.17 -46.38 -29.00
N ALA A 127 25.26 -47.08 -30.12
CA ALA A 127 25.56 -48.51 -30.18
C ALA A 127 26.88 -48.75 -30.90
N PHE A 128 27.84 -49.37 -30.22
CA PHE A 128 29.18 -49.70 -30.73
C PHE A 128 29.21 -51.12 -31.33
N ASP A 129 29.93 -51.32 -32.43
CA ASP A 129 30.19 -52.67 -32.94
C ASP A 129 31.02 -53.48 -31.91
N PRO A 130 30.58 -54.69 -31.52
CA PRO A 130 31.29 -55.54 -30.55
C PRO A 130 32.70 -55.97 -30.95
N LEU A 131 33.02 -55.95 -32.24
CA LEU A 131 34.32 -56.38 -32.75
C LEU A 131 35.25 -55.20 -33.05
N ASP A 132 34.70 -54.00 -33.25
CA ASP A 132 35.46 -52.78 -33.53
C ASP A 132 34.65 -51.53 -33.10
N THR A 133 35.00 -50.98 -31.93
CA THR A 133 34.33 -49.81 -31.35
C THR A 133 34.46 -48.53 -32.17
N THR A 134 35.25 -48.53 -33.26
CA THR A 134 35.34 -47.42 -34.21
C THR A 134 34.06 -47.27 -35.04
N TYR A 135 33.30 -48.35 -35.22
CA TYR A 135 31.99 -48.32 -35.87
C TYR A 135 30.88 -48.14 -34.83
N LYS A 136 30.10 -47.07 -34.98
CA LYS A 136 28.94 -46.78 -34.13
C LYS A 136 27.71 -46.40 -34.95
N SER A 137 26.54 -46.66 -34.39
CA SER A 137 25.26 -46.10 -34.84
C SER A 137 24.70 -45.20 -33.75
N GLU A 138 24.10 -44.08 -34.14
CA GLU A 138 23.49 -43.13 -33.22
C GLU A 138 22.00 -42.99 -33.52
N TYR A 139 21.21 -42.70 -32.49
CA TYR A 139 19.78 -42.40 -32.64
C TYR A 139 19.38 -41.30 -31.67
N ALA A 140 18.63 -40.30 -32.17
CA ALA A 140 18.16 -39.19 -31.35
C ALA A 140 16.65 -39.33 -31.04
N ALA A 141 16.31 -39.26 -29.77
CA ALA A 141 14.94 -39.18 -29.28
C ALA A 141 14.76 -37.89 -28.48
N GLU A 142 13.57 -37.28 -28.58
CA GLU A 142 13.26 -36.03 -27.88
C GLU A 142 11.90 -36.14 -27.20
N ALA A 143 11.80 -35.56 -26.00
CA ALA A 143 10.54 -35.31 -25.31
C ALA A 143 10.48 -33.87 -24.83
N VAL A 144 9.30 -33.27 -24.83
CA VAL A 144 9.04 -31.99 -24.17
C VAL A 144 8.17 -32.26 -22.95
N VAL A 145 8.59 -31.74 -21.81
CA VAL A 145 7.86 -31.80 -20.55
C VAL A 145 7.58 -30.40 -20.02
N GLN A 146 6.49 -30.22 -19.28
CA GLN A 146 6.09 -28.96 -18.66
C GLN A 146 6.09 -29.08 -17.14
N LEU A 147 6.56 -28.05 -16.45
CA LEU A 147 6.55 -28.03 -14.99
C LEU A 147 5.11 -28.03 -14.46
N VAL A 148 4.81 -28.98 -13.60
CA VAL A 148 3.57 -29.00 -12.81
C VAL A 148 3.81 -28.19 -11.53
N ARG A 149 3.33 -26.95 -11.54
CA ARG A 149 3.51 -25.99 -10.44
C ARG A 149 2.65 -26.40 -9.25
N LYS A 150 3.20 -27.16 -8.31
CA LYS A 150 2.49 -27.58 -7.07
C LYS A 150 2.76 -26.66 -5.88
N ARG A 151 3.91 -25.97 -5.86
CA ARG A 151 4.32 -25.11 -4.74
C ARG A 151 5.15 -23.92 -5.20
N ARG A 152 4.93 -22.77 -4.56
CA ARG A 152 5.82 -21.59 -4.60
C ARG A 152 6.65 -21.50 -3.32
N THR A 153 7.80 -20.83 -3.40
CA THR A 153 8.57 -20.45 -2.21
C THR A 153 7.69 -19.61 -1.28
N ALA A 154 7.83 -19.82 0.02
CA ALA A 154 6.98 -19.16 1.00
C ALA A 154 7.39 -17.70 1.16
N ASN A 155 6.41 -16.80 1.26
CA ASN A 155 6.66 -15.44 1.70
C ASN A 155 7.16 -15.43 3.15
N PRO A 156 7.97 -14.43 3.54
CA PRO A 156 8.25 -14.16 4.94
C PRO A 156 6.98 -13.99 5.77
N ALA A 157 7.04 -14.38 7.06
CA ALA A 157 5.88 -14.32 7.94
C ALA A 157 5.34 -12.88 8.10
N HIS A 158 6.23 -11.91 8.26
CA HIS A 158 5.85 -10.49 8.41
C HIS A 158 5.13 -9.97 7.16
N PHE A 159 5.61 -10.33 5.96
CA PHE A 159 4.98 -9.94 4.70
C PHE A 159 3.62 -10.63 4.49
N THR A 160 3.48 -11.88 4.95
CA THR A 160 2.19 -12.57 4.92
C THR A 160 1.15 -11.85 5.78
N THR A 161 1.55 -11.31 6.93
CA THR A 161 0.65 -10.52 7.79
C THR A 161 0.37 -9.12 7.25
N SER A 162 1.32 -8.49 6.54
CA SER A 162 1.15 -7.14 6.00
C SER A 162 0.17 -7.08 4.83
N GLN A 163 -0.01 -8.19 4.10
CA GLN A 163 -0.94 -8.27 2.96
C GLN A 163 -2.43 -8.08 3.32
N ALA A 164 -2.78 -8.08 4.61
CA ALA A 164 -4.13 -7.72 5.06
C ALA A 164 -4.41 -6.20 4.98
N TYR A 165 -3.38 -5.38 4.74
CA TYR A 165 -3.47 -3.93 4.68
C TYR A 165 -3.23 -3.44 3.25
N THR A 166 -4.00 -2.44 2.81
CA THR A 166 -3.70 -1.70 1.59
C THR A 166 -2.44 -0.86 1.77
N SER A 167 -2.29 -0.22 2.93
CA SER A 167 -1.12 0.58 3.28
C SER A 167 -0.50 0.06 4.57
N TYR A 168 0.73 -0.42 4.50
CA TYR A 168 1.49 -0.96 5.62
C TYR A 168 2.76 -0.16 5.85
N LEU A 169 2.68 0.82 6.76
CA LEU A 169 3.76 1.72 7.15
C LEU A 169 4.40 1.21 8.44
N TRP A 170 5.54 0.53 8.32
CA TRP A 170 6.17 -0.23 9.41
C TRP A 170 7.26 0.54 10.16
N GLY A 171 7.74 1.65 9.63
CA GLY A 171 8.76 2.46 10.27
C GLY A 171 8.22 3.29 11.43
N THR A 172 9.11 3.76 12.29
CA THR A 172 8.78 4.70 13.39
C THR A 172 8.88 6.16 12.97
N GLN A 173 9.28 6.43 11.73
CA GLN A 173 9.44 7.78 11.19
C GLN A 173 8.08 8.44 10.95
N THR A 174 8.07 9.76 10.85
CA THR A 174 6.87 10.54 10.57
C THR A 174 6.30 10.23 9.19
N ASN A 175 4.99 10.08 9.12
CA ASN A 175 4.20 9.91 7.91
C ASN A 175 3.38 11.18 7.71
N SER A 176 3.63 11.92 6.64
CA SER A 176 2.93 13.18 6.35
C SER A 176 1.96 12.96 5.21
N ILE A 177 0.69 13.27 5.44
CA ILE A 177 -0.38 13.07 4.45
C ILE A 177 -1.10 14.40 4.28
N GLU A 178 -0.79 15.10 3.19
CA GLU A 178 -1.43 16.35 2.80
C GLU A 178 -2.54 16.13 1.76
N MET A 179 -3.46 17.09 1.65
CA MET A 179 -4.59 17.02 0.72
C MET A 179 -4.24 17.58 -0.66
N PRO A 180 -4.97 17.17 -1.72
CA PRO A 180 -6.01 16.12 -1.75
C PRO A 180 -5.43 14.72 -2.03
N ILE A 181 -5.85 13.71 -1.26
CA ILE A 181 -5.46 12.29 -1.45
C ILE A 181 -6.57 11.34 -0.97
N SER A 182 -6.54 10.09 -1.48
CA SER A 182 -7.37 8.98 -1.01
C SER A 182 -6.54 7.73 -0.71
N LEU A 183 -6.36 7.38 0.57
CA LEU A 183 -5.83 6.08 1.00
C LEU A 183 -6.97 5.16 1.40
N ASN A 184 -7.32 4.24 0.52
CA ASN A 184 -8.49 3.38 0.66
C ASN A 184 -8.16 2.01 1.23
N GLY A 185 -8.99 1.53 2.15
CA GLY A 185 -8.86 0.21 2.76
C GLY A 185 -7.96 0.18 4.01
N PRO A 186 -7.75 -1.02 4.59
CA PRO A 186 -7.10 -1.12 5.89
C PRO A 186 -5.69 -0.56 5.87
N THR A 187 -5.37 0.28 6.86
CA THR A 187 -4.09 1.01 6.94
C THR A 187 -3.41 0.78 8.29
N HIS A 188 -2.14 0.43 8.26
CA HIS A 188 -1.29 0.23 9.43
C HIS A 188 -0.24 1.34 9.51
N ILE A 189 -0.18 2.05 10.63
CA ILE A 189 0.74 3.18 10.85
C ILE A 189 1.50 2.97 12.16
N GLN A 190 2.78 2.66 12.06
CA GLN A 190 3.67 2.53 13.22
C GLN A 190 4.27 3.86 13.68
N GLY A 191 4.63 4.74 12.75
CA GLY A 191 5.25 6.03 13.04
C GLY A 191 4.25 7.10 13.43
N GLU A 192 4.75 8.31 13.68
CA GLU A 192 3.92 9.51 13.88
C GLU A 192 3.10 9.77 12.60
N LEU A 193 1.83 10.12 12.74
CA LEU A 193 0.98 10.58 11.65
C LEU A 193 0.81 12.10 11.73
N ARG A 194 1.15 12.79 10.64
CA ARG A 194 0.83 14.20 10.40
C ARG A 194 -0.19 14.27 9.28
N LEU A 195 -1.36 14.79 9.59
CA LEU A 195 -2.49 14.79 8.67
C LEU A 195 -2.93 16.22 8.40
N CYS A 196 -2.77 16.68 7.16
CA CYS A 196 -3.17 18.01 6.70
C CYS A 196 -2.56 19.15 7.53
N GLU A 197 -1.29 19.05 7.90
CA GLU A 197 -0.64 20.03 8.78
C GLU A 197 -0.16 21.27 8.01
N SER A 198 -0.12 21.21 6.67
CA SER A 198 0.09 22.40 5.83
C SER A 198 -1.03 23.44 5.96
N MET A 199 -2.23 23.00 6.35
CA MET A 199 -3.32 23.88 6.73
C MET A 199 -3.14 24.22 8.22
N PRO A 200 -2.86 25.49 8.56
CA PRO A 200 -2.46 25.86 9.91
C PRO A 200 -3.59 25.63 10.91
N SER A 201 -3.19 25.21 12.11
CA SER A 201 -4.03 25.06 13.29
C SER A 201 -4.07 26.34 14.13
N THR A 202 -4.17 27.53 13.53
CA THR A 202 -4.15 28.77 14.32
C THR A 202 -5.45 28.95 15.12
N THR A 203 -5.36 29.60 16.28
CA THR A 203 -6.48 29.83 17.22
C THR A 203 -7.17 28.58 17.74
N ARG A 204 -6.37 27.66 18.29
CA ARG A 204 -6.86 26.37 18.76
C ARG A 204 -7.91 26.46 19.88
N PRO A 205 -8.82 25.46 19.94
CA PRO A 205 -9.81 25.30 21.00
C PRO A 205 -9.22 25.13 22.40
N PHE A 206 -10.11 25.03 23.39
CA PHE A 206 -9.74 24.67 24.77
C PHE A 206 -9.05 23.30 24.82
N TYR A 207 -7.87 23.27 25.43
CA TYR A 207 -7.13 22.05 25.72
C TYR A 207 -7.23 21.70 27.20
N GLY A 208 -7.83 20.56 27.53
CA GLY A 208 -7.95 20.10 28.92
C GLY A 208 -9.27 19.42 29.23
N LEU A 209 -9.67 19.46 30.50
CA LEU A 209 -10.92 18.88 30.98
C LEU A 209 -11.92 19.97 31.35
N ILE A 210 -13.19 19.74 30.99
CA ILE A 210 -14.33 20.51 31.49
C ILE A 210 -15.27 19.56 32.22
N ASP A 211 -15.65 19.97 33.42
CA ASP A 211 -16.70 19.40 34.26
C ASP A 211 -17.70 20.52 34.57
N GLU A 212 -18.98 20.20 34.69
CA GLU A 212 -20.07 21.14 35.00
C GLU A 212 -20.00 22.53 34.34
N LEU A 213 -20.85 22.82 33.36
CA LEU A 213 -21.03 24.19 32.85
C LEU A 213 -22.47 24.66 33.07
N ALA A 214 -22.66 25.77 33.78
CA ALA A 214 -23.96 26.33 34.11
C ALA A 214 -24.07 27.83 33.78
N ILE A 215 -25.22 28.23 33.25
CA ILE A 215 -25.57 29.61 32.91
C ILE A 215 -26.78 30.04 33.74
N TYR A 216 -26.74 31.25 34.29
CA TYR A 216 -27.78 31.84 35.15
C TYR A 216 -28.31 33.15 34.57
N ASP A 217 -29.58 33.46 34.83
CA ASP A 217 -30.26 34.71 34.43
C ASP A 217 -29.97 35.92 35.34
N TYR A 218 -29.04 35.76 36.29
CA TYR A 218 -28.73 36.75 37.31
C TYR A 218 -27.25 36.70 37.70
N GLU A 219 -26.80 37.72 38.43
CA GLU A 219 -25.45 37.78 38.99
C GLU A 219 -25.36 36.91 40.25
N VAL A 220 -24.61 35.81 40.18
CA VAL A 220 -24.36 34.93 41.32
C VAL A 220 -23.37 35.61 42.26
N GLY A 221 -23.74 35.75 43.53
CA GLY A 221 -22.87 36.36 44.54
C GLY A 221 -21.67 35.49 44.91
N GLY A 222 -20.55 36.12 45.29
CA GLY A 222 -19.30 35.44 45.64
C GLY A 222 -19.41 34.38 46.73
N LEU A 223 -20.30 34.56 47.72
CA LEU A 223 -20.56 33.54 48.75
C LEU A 223 -21.12 32.23 48.15
N SER A 224 -22.04 32.32 47.20
CA SER A 224 -22.58 31.14 46.51
C SER A 224 -21.51 30.46 45.66
N LEU A 225 -20.65 31.23 44.98
CA LEU A 225 -19.51 30.68 44.22
C LEU A 225 -18.49 29.98 45.12
N LEU A 226 -18.25 30.52 46.32
CA LEU A 226 -17.40 29.88 47.32
C LEU A 226 -18.01 28.56 47.80
N PHE A 227 -19.31 28.50 48.07
CA PHE A 227 -19.98 27.24 48.42
C PHE A 227 -19.94 26.22 47.26
N THR A 228 -20.12 26.65 46.01
CA THR A 228 -19.93 25.79 44.83
C THR A 228 -18.51 25.24 44.76
N THR A 229 -17.51 26.06 45.05
CA THR A 229 -16.11 25.61 45.09
C THR A 229 -15.87 24.60 46.23
N LEU A 230 -16.38 24.89 47.42
CA LEU A 230 -16.21 24.04 48.61
C LEU A 230 -16.96 22.71 48.51
N ALA A 231 -18.06 22.65 47.77
CA ALA A 231 -18.73 21.40 47.42
C ALA A 231 -17.78 20.47 46.64
N GLY A 232 -16.84 21.05 45.88
CA GLY A 232 -15.84 20.36 45.08
C GLY A 232 -16.45 19.63 43.89
N ASN A 233 -15.61 19.23 42.95
CA ASN A 233 -16.01 18.44 41.77
C ASN A 233 -15.63 16.96 41.89
N SER A 234 -15.35 16.50 43.11
CA SER A 234 -15.04 15.09 43.37
C SER A 234 -16.29 14.24 43.66
N SER A 235 -17.40 14.89 44.02
CA SER A 235 -18.67 14.23 44.34
C SER A 235 -19.74 14.56 43.29
N ASP A 236 -20.31 13.52 42.69
CA ASP A 236 -21.43 13.64 41.76
C ASP A 236 -22.68 14.26 42.44
N THR A 237 -22.92 14.00 43.72
CA THR A 237 -24.14 14.48 44.41
C THR A 237 -23.98 15.87 45.04
N GLY A 238 -22.80 16.18 45.59
CA GLY A 238 -22.58 17.44 46.31
C GLY A 238 -22.68 18.67 45.40
N LEU A 239 -21.93 18.65 44.30
CA LEU A 239 -21.92 19.73 43.32
C LEU A 239 -23.27 19.86 42.61
N TYR A 240 -23.91 18.72 42.30
CA TYR A 240 -25.25 18.69 41.73
C TYR A 240 -26.25 19.46 42.57
N ASN A 241 -26.34 19.14 43.86
CA ASN A 241 -27.30 19.76 44.76
C ASN A 241 -27.05 21.27 44.88
N GLN A 242 -25.78 21.68 44.93
CA GLN A 242 -25.40 23.07 45.05
C GLN A 242 -25.77 23.88 43.80
N LEU A 243 -25.46 23.38 42.60
CA LEU A 243 -25.82 24.05 41.34
C LEU A 243 -27.34 24.03 41.14
N ASN A 244 -28.01 22.90 41.38
CA ASN A 244 -29.45 22.78 41.23
C ASN A 244 -30.21 23.74 42.17
N ALA A 245 -29.77 23.91 43.42
CA ALA A 245 -30.36 24.85 44.36
C ALA A 245 -30.24 26.32 43.92
N MET A 246 -29.25 26.64 43.09
CA MET A 246 -29.10 27.97 42.50
C MET A 246 -30.01 28.21 41.28
N GLY A 247 -30.68 27.17 40.76
CA GLY A 247 -31.64 27.31 39.65
C GLY A 247 -31.01 27.84 38.36
N PRO A 248 -30.08 27.10 37.74
CA PRO A 248 -29.47 27.50 36.47
C PRO A 248 -30.51 27.55 35.36
N ARG A 249 -30.34 28.49 34.44
CA ARG A 249 -31.12 28.56 33.19
C ARG A 249 -30.76 27.39 32.28
N TYR A 250 -29.46 27.16 32.10
CA TYR A 250 -28.91 26.06 31.33
C TYR A 250 -27.78 25.40 32.12
N TRP A 251 -27.69 24.07 32.05
CA TRP A 251 -26.67 23.34 32.80
C TRP A 251 -26.36 21.98 32.17
N TRP A 252 -25.06 21.68 32.05
CA TRP A 252 -24.48 20.44 31.54
C TRP A 252 -23.43 19.90 32.51
N ARG A 253 -23.43 18.60 32.79
CA ARG A 253 -22.50 18.01 33.79
C ARG A 253 -21.26 17.35 33.22
N PHE A 254 -21.29 16.91 31.96
CA PHE A 254 -20.22 16.10 31.39
C PHE A 254 -19.95 14.78 32.15
N ASN A 255 -21.01 14.19 32.72
CA ASN A 255 -20.95 13.00 33.58
C ASN A 255 -21.26 11.67 32.85
N GLU A 256 -20.98 11.59 31.55
CA GLU A 256 -21.28 10.44 30.72
C GLU A 256 -20.48 9.21 31.17
N SER A 257 -21.12 8.04 31.22
CA SER A 257 -20.43 6.80 31.61
C SER A 257 -19.63 6.14 30.49
N SER A 258 -19.80 6.60 29.25
CA SER A 258 -19.16 6.02 28.06
C SER A 258 -18.31 7.05 27.35
N SER A 259 -17.10 6.64 26.96
CA SER A 259 -16.24 7.43 26.10
C SER A 259 -16.82 7.65 24.70
N THR A 260 -17.76 6.81 24.24
CA THR A 260 -18.40 6.90 22.92
C THR A 260 -19.71 7.70 22.91
N ALA A 261 -20.06 8.37 24.00
CA ALA A 261 -21.26 9.19 24.04
C ALA A 261 -21.24 10.25 22.92
N ALA A 262 -22.37 10.38 22.21
CA ALA A 262 -22.55 11.36 21.13
C ALA A 262 -23.14 12.69 21.62
N THR A 263 -23.72 12.70 22.82
CA THR A 263 -24.41 13.88 23.36
C THR A 263 -24.18 14.03 24.87
N VAL A 264 -24.21 15.27 25.37
CA VAL A 264 -24.31 15.62 26.79
C VAL A 264 -25.73 16.06 27.13
N ALA A 265 -26.35 15.41 28.12
CA ALA A 265 -27.72 15.72 28.52
C ALA A 265 -27.80 17.03 29.33
N ALA A 266 -28.78 17.88 29.01
CA ALA A 266 -29.10 19.03 29.85
C ALA A 266 -29.68 18.59 31.19
N GLN A 267 -29.17 19.16 32.27
CA GLN A 267 -29.76 19.08 33.60
C GLN A 267 -30.78 20.18 33.86
N ALA A 268 -30.60 21.33 33.19
CA ALA A 268 -31.52 22.45 33.22
C ALA A 268 -31.65 23.09 31.84
N GLY A 269 -32.83 23.65 31.55
CA GLY A 269 -33.11 24.38 30.31
C GLY A 269 -33.31 23.55 29.05
N GLY A 270 -33.27 22.21 29.14
CA GLY A 270 -33.74 21.28 28.10
C GLY A 270 -32.91 21.24 26.81
N ARG A 271 -31.65 21.67 26.83
CA ARG A 271 -30.77 21.73 25.66
C ARG A 271 -29.70 20.65 25.69
N THR A 272 -29.98 19.49 25.11
CA THR A 272 -28.95 18.46 24.90
C THR A 272 -27.86 18.99 23.97
N GLY A 273 -26.60 18.85 24.37
CA GLY A 273 -25.45 19.23 23.54
C GLY A 273 -24.93 18.03 22.74
N THR A 274 -24.35 18.28 21.57
CA THR A 274 -23.76 17.25 20.70
C THR A 274 -22.24 17.32 20.75
N TYR A 275 -21.58 16.20 21.02
CA TYR A 275 -20.12 16.11 21.00
C TYR A 275 -19.61 16.13 19.55
N GLY A 276 -18.66 17.01 19.27
CA GLY A 276 -17.98 17.13 17.99
C GLY A 276 -16.47 17.12 18.15
N GLY A 277 -15.78 16.81 17.05
CA GLY A 277 -14.32 16.77 16.99
C GLY A 277 -13.68 15.92 18.09
N GLY A 278 -12.60 16.45 18.67
CA GLY A 278 -11.72 15.78 19.60
C GLY A 278 -12.17 15.90 21.03
N THR A 279 -13.41 15.48 21.25
CA THR A 279 -13.98 15.30 22.58
C THR A 279 -13.91 13.84 23.01
N LEU A 280 -13.50 13.63 24.25
CA LEU A 280 -13.51 12.34 24.91
C LEU A 280 -14.33 12.45 26.21
N PRO A 281 -15.63 12.11 26.18
CA PRO A 281 -16.46 12.10 27.38
C PRO A 281 -16.11 10.94 28.33
N GLY A 282 -16.61 11.01 29.56
CA GLY A 282 -16.47 9.93 30.54
C GLY A 282 -15.08 9.76 31.16
N VAL A 283 -14.26 10.81 31.12
CA VAL A 283 -12.97 10.83 31.83
C VAL A 283 -13.23 10.85 33.34
N VAL A 284 -12.64 9.92 34.07
CA VAL A 284 -12.86 9.79 35.52
C VAL A 284 -12.23 10.97 36.26
N VAL A 285 -13.04 11.74 36.97
CA VAL A 285 -12.56 12.77 37.91
C VAL A 285 -12.26 12.12 39.26
N SER A 286 -13.31 11.60 39.91
CA SER A 286 -13.21 10.74 41.09
C SER A 286 -14.55 10.08 41.40
N GLY A 287 -14.55 8.91 42.03
CA GLY A 287 -15.79 8.20 42.35
C GLY A 287 -16.64 7.94 41.11
N SER A 288 -17.93 8.33 41.16
CA SER A 288 -18.85 8.29 40.01
C SER A 288 -18.80 9.54 39.13
N ASN A 289 -18.11 10.62 39.53
CA ASN A 289 -18.05 11.84 38.74
C ASN A 289 -17.11 11.70 37.53
N ARG A 290 -17.50 12.28 36.40
CA ARG A 290 -16.77 12.28 35.14
C ARG A 290 -16.66 13.70 34.59
N ALA A 291 -15.79 13.85 33.59
CA ALA A 291 -15.58 15.05 32.84
C ALA A 291 -15.44 14.71 31.35
N THR A 292 -15.43 15.74 30.51
CA THR A 292 -15.07 15.61 29.10
C THR A 292 -13.68 16.20 28.86
N PHE A 293 -12.83 15.44 28.18
CA PHE A 293 -11.56 15.93 27.64
C PHE A 293 -11.77 16.57 26.28
N PHE A 294 -11.10 17.70 26.08
CA PHE A 294 -11.02 18.46 24.84
C PHE A 294 -9.56 18.47 24.42
N ASP A 295 -9.30 18.09 23.18
CA ASP A 295 -7.95 17.84 22.65
C ASP A 295 -7.14 19.10 22.31
N GLY A 296 -7.77 20.28 22.36
CA GLY A 296 -7.10 21.51 21.95
C GLY A 296 -6.87 21.62 20.45
N GLU A 297 -7.56 20.86 19.61
CA GLU A 297 -7.47 20.94 18.14
C GLU A 297 -8.83 21.27 17.54
N ASN A 298 -9.85 20.51 17.95
CA ASN A 298 -11.18 20.55 17.35
C ASN A 298 -12.30 20.07 18.27
N GLY A 299 -11.97 19.64 19.49
CA GLY A 299 -12.97 19.25 20.48
C GLY A 299 -13.95 20.37 20.79
N HIS A 300 -15.24 20.10 20.60
CA HIS A 300 -16.31 21.02 20.96
C HIS A 300 -17.60 20.28 21.33
N VAL A 301 -18.52 21.02 21.95
CA VAL A 301 -19.89 20.58 22.20
C VAL A 301 -20.85 21.62 21.66
N ASP A 302 -21.63 21.26 20.65
CA ASP A 302 -22.62 22.13 20.07
C ASP A 302 -23.91 22.13 20.90
N LEU A 303 -24.31 23.30 21.42
CA LEU A 303 -25.52 23.50 22.22
C LEU A 303 -26.69 24.10 21.41
N GLY A 304 -26.49 24.25 20.10
CA GLY A 304 -27.37 24.94 19.18
C GLY A 304 -27.50 26.43 19.48
N LYS A 305 -28.54 27.04 18.92
CA LYS A 305 -28.73 28.49 18.92
C LYS A 305 -29.52 28.94 20.16
N PHE A 306 -28.92 29.83 20.95
CA PHE A 306 -29.60 30.55 22.02
C PHE A 306 -28.94 31.90 22.32
N GLU A 307 -29.69 32.75 23.03
CA GLU A 307 -29.23 34.04 23.51
C GLU A 307 -28.97 34.03 25.01
N LEU A 308 -28.01 34.85 25.43
CA LEU A 308 -27.87 35.20 26.83
C LEU A 308 -29.14 35.90 27.35
N PRO A 309 -29.32 35.97 28.67
CA PRO A 309 -30.50 36.58 29.29
C PRO A 309 -30.77 38.02 28.81
N SER A 310 -32.01 38.28 28.38
CA SER A 310 -32.45 39.62 27.95
C SER A 310 -32.50 40.65 29.08
N SER A 311 -32.41 40.19 30.33
CA SER A 311 -32.24 41.03 31.53
C SER A 311 -30.96 41.86 31.50
N GLY A 312 -30.00 41.51 30.63
CA GLY A 312 -28.65 42.08 30.61
C GLY A 312 -27.80 41.62 31.79
N ARG A 313 -28.26 40.64 32.58
CA ARG A 313 -27.56 40.07 33.74
C ARG A 313 -27.38 38.58 33.56
N PHE A 314 -26.20 38.07 33.86
CA PHE A 314 -25.95 36.64 33.78
C PHE A 314 -24.76 36.21 34.62
N SER A 315 -24.66 34.90 34.84
CA SER A 315 -23.44 34.27 35.32
C SER A 315 -23.15 33.01 34.53
N ILE A 316 -21.88 32.74 34.26
CA ILE A 316 -21.39 31.49 33.70
C ILE A 316 -20.44 30.90 34.73
N ILE A 317 -20.67 29.64 35.12
CA ILE A 317 -19.83 28.89 36.05
C ILE A 317 -19.36 27.62 35.34
N ALA A 318 -18.07 27.32 35.45
CA ALA A 318 -17.48 26.09 34.93
C ALA A 318 -16.45 25.49 35.89
N TRP A 319 -16.34 24.16 35.94
CA TRP A 319 -15.15 23.49 36.48
C TRP A 319 -14.22 23.13 35.32
N ILE A 320 -12.97 23.57 35.41
CA ILE A 320 -11.99 23.32 34.34
C ILE A 320 -10.67 22.83 34.91
N ALA A 321 -9.98 22.00 34.14
CA ALA A 321 -8.57 21.70 34.33
C ALA A 321 -7.86 21.89 32.98
N PRO A 322 -7.36 23.11 32.67
CA PRO A 322 -6.67 23.37 31.43
C PRO A 322 -5.34 22.61 31.39
N PHE A 323 -4.95 22.08 30.23
CA PHE A 323 -3.65 21.45 30.02
C PHE A 323 -2.69 22.42 29.33
N ASN A 324 -1.39 22.14 29.44
CA ASN A 324 -0.37 22.95 28.78
C ASN A 324 -0.41 22.69 27.27
N GLY A 325 -0.97 23.64 26.52
CA GLY A 325 -1.02 23.61 25.05
C GLY A 325 0.24 24.17 24.41
N ASP A 326 0.20 24.34 23.09
CA ASP A 326 1.16 25.13 22.35
C ASP A 326 0.74 26.61 22.27
N ASP A 327 1.54 27.44 21.61
CA ASP A 327 1.27 28.87 21.44
C ASP A 327 -0.04 29.12 20.64
N ASP A 328 -0.51 28.13 19.86
CA ASP A 328 -1.79 28.25 19.15
C ASP A 328 -3.01 28.05 20.06
N ASN A 329 -2.87 27.39 21.22
CA ASN A 329 -3.91 27.28 22.25
C ASN A 329 -4.12 28.55 23.09
N GLU A 330 -3.50 29.68 22.72
CA GLU A 330 -3.49 30.92 23.49
C GLU A 330 -4.86 31.48 23.89
N GLN A 331 -5.96 31.08 23.24
CA GLN A 331 -7.31 31.62 23.47
C GLN A 331 -8.38 30.58 23.84
N GLY A 332 -8.00 29.47 24.49
CA GLY A 332 -8.89 28.33 24.79
C GLY A 332 -10.29 28.74 25.28
N ARG A 333 -11.33 28.40 24.53
CA ARG A 333 -12.72 28.84 24.74
C ARG A 333 -13.45 27.87 25.67
N ILE A 334 -13.86 28.30 26.85
CA ILE A 334 -14.70 27.46 27.72
C ILE A 334 -16.11 27.39 27.12
N ILE A 335 -16.67 28.55 26.77
CA ILE A 335 -17.94 28.66 26.02
C ILE A 335 -17.91 29.92 25.15
N SER A 336 -18.42 29.81 23.94
CA SER A 336 -18.43 30.90 22.97
C SER A 336 -19.68 30.87 22.10
N LYS A 337 -20.17 32.05 21.72
CA LYS A 337 -21.18 32.27 20.69
C LYS A 337 -20.58 33.20 19.64
N SER A 338 -20.38 32.70 18.44
CA SER A 338 -19.72 33.47 17.38
C SER A 338 -20.20 33.06 15.99
N THR A 339 -20.02 33.96 15.04
CA THR A 339 -20.15 33.70 13.61
C THR A 339 -18.82 33.82 12.89
N GLY A 340 -17.68 33.82 13.58
CA GLY A 340 -16.37 34.07 12.96
C GLY A 340 -15.24 34.13 14.00
N VAL A 341 -14.00 34.03 13.55
CA VAL A 341 -12.83 33.92 14.44
C VAL A 341 -12.39 35.27 15.02
N ASP A 342 -12.79 36.37 14.35
CA ASP A 342 -12.46 37.71 14.79
C ASP A 342 -13.24 38.08 16.05
N ALA A 343 -12.61 38.90 16.92
CA ALA A 343 -13.25 39.35 18.15
C ALA A 343 -14.63 40.00 17.91
N TRP A 344 -14.82 40.65 16.77
CA TRP A 344 -16.07 41.34 16.41
C TRP A 344 -17.23 40.39 16.13
N ASP A 345 -16.96 39.14 15.75
CA ASP A 345 -17.97 38.13 15.42
C ASP A 345 -18.52 37.42 16.66
N HIS A 346 -17.78 37.47 17.78
CA HIS A 346 -18.21 36.86 19.03
C HIS A 346 -19.28 37.71 19.71
N THR A 347 -20.50 37.17 19.77
CA THR A 347 -21.57 37.75 20.60
C THR A 347 -21.18 37.74 22.08
N PHE A 348 -20.69 36.59 22.55
CA PHE A 348 -20.02 36.47 23.84
C PHE A 348 -18.99 35.35 23.81
N MET A 349 -17.98 35.44 24.68
CA MET A 349 -17.05 34.35 24.95
C MET A 349 -16.62 34.42 26.41
N PHE A 350 -16.51 33.25 27.04
CA PHE A 350 -15.79 33.07 28.29
C PHE A 350 -14.74 31.97 28.08
N GLY A 351 -13.49 32.26 28.43
CA GLY A 351 -12.37 31.40 28.08
C GLY A 351 -11.09 31.81 28.77
N LEU A 352 -9.98 31.42 28.17
CA LEU A 352 -8.64 31.62 28.67
C LEU A 352 -7.83 32.55 27.75
N ASP A 353 -6.79 33.11 28.34
CA ASP A 353 -5.69 33.81 27.70
C ASP A 353 -4.42 33.19 28.26
N ASN A 354 -3.76 32.31 27.50
CA ASN A 354 -2.67 31.50 28.02
C ASN A 354 -1.34 32.27 28.14
N GLY A 355 -1.09 33.28 27.30
CA GLY A 355 0.16 34.05 27.29
C GLY A 355 1.43 33.19 27.45
N ASP A 356 2.52 33.78 27.97
CA ASP A 356 3.84 33.11 27.99
C ASP A 356 4.09 32.13 29.17
N SER A 357 3.18 31.95 30.14
CA SER A 357 3.48 31.05 31.29
C SER A 357 2.33 30.47 32.11
N ASN A 358 1.16 31.13 32.22
CA ASN A 358 -0.01 30.57 32.92
C ASN A 358 -1.33 31.18 32.41
N PRO A 359 -2.40 30.36 32.27
CA PRO A 359 -3.70 30.83 31.82
C PRO A 359 -4.32 31.88 32.73
N ARG A 360 -4.93 32.90 32.14
CA ARG A 360 -5.81 33.84 32.83
C ARG A 360 -7.21 33.79 32.22
N LEU A 361 -8.23 34.07 33.04
CA LEU A 361 -9.60 34.14 32.53
C LEU A 361 -9.77 35.34 31.59
N ARG A 362 -10.51 35.14 30.50
CA ARG A 362 -10.83 36.15 29.49
C ARG A 362 -12.30 36.11 29.16
N ALA A 363 -12.88 37.27 28.87
CA ALA A 363 -14.23 37.37 28.33
C ALA A 363 -14.29 38.30 27.13
N ARG A 364 -15.21 37.99 26.20
CA ARG A 364 -15.66 38.89 25.13
C ARG A 364 -17.15 39.13 25.25
N LEU A 365 -17.59 40.34 24.91
CA LEU A 365 -19.01 40.63 24.71
C LEU A 365 -19.19 41.73 23.68
N HIS A 366 -20.02 41.42 22.69
CA HIS A 366 -20.43 42.37 21.68
C HIS A 366 -21.65 43.15 22.16
N ARG A 367 -21.57 44.48 22.04
CA ARG A 367 -22.67 45.42 22.31
C ARG A 367 -22.74 46.46 21.23
N SER A 368 -23.96 46.76 20.78
CA SER A 368 -24.19 47.75 19.72
C SER A 368 -23.23 47.50 18.54
N ASN A 369 -22.21 48.35 18.37
CA ASN A 369 -21.20 48.23 17.30
C ASN A 369 -19.78 48.06 17.87
N TYR A 370 -19.59 47.41 19.03
CA TYR A 370 -18.27 47.23 19.65
C TYR A 370 -18.16 45.91 20.41
N THR A 371 -17.06 45.18 20.22
CA THR A 371 -16.68 44.04 21.09
C THR A 371 -15.73 44.48 22.18
N TYR A 372 -16.11 44.26 23.43
CA TYR A 372 -15.20 44.38 24.56
C TYR A 372 -14.49 43.06 24.80
N THR A 373 -13.16 43.10 24.81
CA THR A 373 -12.31 41.98 25.20
C THR A 373 -11.58 42.35 26.49
N TYR A 374 -11.66 41.51 27.51
CA TYR A 374 -10.94 41.73 28.76
C TYR A 374 -10.33 40.44 29.30
N THR A 375 -9.04 40.48 29.60
CA THR A 375 -8.32 39.44 30.35
C THR A 375 -8.21 39.87 31.81
N ALA A 376 -8.54 38.97 32.73
CA ALA A 376 -8.46 39.20 34.17
C ALA A 376 -7.05 39.62 34.59
N SER A 377 -6.98 40.67 35.42
CA SER A 377 -5.73 41.24 35.93
C SER A 377 -4.98 40.35 36.93
N GLY A 378 -5.59 39.26 37.41
CA GLY A 378 -5.02 38.35 38.41
C GLY A 378 -5.66 36.97 38.34
N GLY A 379 -5.32 36.10 39.30
CA GLY A 379 -5.94 34.77 39.42
C GLY A 379 -5.51 33.77 38.34
N THR A 380 -4.22 33.71 38.02
CA THR A 380 -3.66 32.73 37.08
C THR A 380 -4.07 31.30 37.45
N LEU A 381 -4.37 30.49 36.44
CA LEU A 381 -4.67 29.07 36.57
C LEU A 381 -3.38 28.26 36.47
N SER A 382 -3.41 27.07 37.04
CA SER A 382 -2.31 26.11 36.94
C SER A 382 -2.73 25.00 36.00
N PHE A 383 -1.83 24.59 35.10
CA PHE A 383 -2.11 23.49 34.20
C PHE A 383 -2.31 22.18 34.96
N SER A 384 -3.18 21.34 34.41
CA SER A 384 -3.55 20.02 34.94
C SER A 384 -4.10 20.05 36.36
N GLN A 385 -4.69 21.18 36.78
CA GLN A 385 -5.33 21.34 38.08
C GLN A 385 -6.75 21.88 37.95
N TRP A 386 -7.68 21.31 38.72
CA TRP A 386 -9.06 21.75 38.75
C TRP A 386 -9.22 23.13 39.38
N ALA A 387 -10.01 23.98 38.73
CA ALA A 387 -10.46 25.25 39.26
C ALA A 387 -11.94 25.46 38.96
N CYS A 388 -12.70 25.95 39.94
CA CYS A 388 -14.03 26.49 39.71
C CYS A 388 -13.87 27.93 39.23
N VAL A 389 -14.29 28.21 38.00
CA VAL A 389 -14.17 29.54 37.38
C VAL A 389 -15.55 30.11 37.12
N ALA A 390 -15.69 31.42 37.29
CA ALA A 390 -16.95 32.08 36.97
C ALA A 390 -16.76 33.47 36.38
N LEU A 391 -17.66 33.80 35.44
CA LEU A 391 -17.89 35.13 34.93
C LEU A 391 -19.28 35.57 35.38
N THR A 392 -19.37 36.67 36.14
CA THR A 392 -20.66 37.29 36.46
C THR A 392 -20.76 38.66 35.80
N PHE A 393 -21.97 39.02 35.38
CA PHE A 393 -22.27 40.28 34.73
C PHE A 393 -23.58 40.86 35.28
N ASP A 394 -23.50 42.09 35.80
CA ASP A 394 -24.61 42.77 36.48
C ASP A 394 -25.38 43.77 35.60
N GLY A 395 -25.03 43.84 34.30
CA GLY A 395 -25.50 44.85 33.35
C GLY A 395 -24.51 46.00 33.15
N TYR A 396 -23.48 46.10 33.99
CA TYR A 396 -22.50 47.17 33.96
C TYR A 396 -21.04 46.67 34.03
N GLN A 397 -20.74 45.69 34.88
CA GLN A 397 -19.39 45.19 35.15
C GLN A 397 -19.30 43.68 34.99
N TYR A 398 -18.17 43.24 34.43
CA TYR A 398 -17.68 41.89 34.59
C TYR A 398 -17.02 41.71 35.93
N ARG A 399 -17.23 40.55 36.53
CA ARG A 399 -16.47 40.05 37.67
C ARG A 399 -16.01 38.63 37.37
N PHE A 400 -14.71 38.43 37.51
CA PHE A 400 -14.07 37.12 37.32
C PHE A 400 -13.81 36.51 38.69
N TYR A 401 -14.13 35.23 38.84
CA TYR A 401 -13.88 34.48 40.05
C TYR A 401 -13.06 33.23 39.76
N LYS A 402 -12.14 32.92 40.66
CA LYS A 402 -11.43 31.64 40.72
C LYS A 402 -11.62 31.06 42.11
N ASN A 403 -12.11 29.82 42.18
CA ASN A 403 -12.33 29.09 43.42
C ASN A 403 -13.17 29.89 44.44
N GLY A 404 -14.19 30.59 43.95
CA GLY A 404 -15.09 31.41 44.77
C GLY A 404 -14.58 32.80 45.14
N PHE A 405 -13.32 33.13 44.86
CA PHE A 405 -12.73 34.43 45.17
C PHE A 405 -12.76 35.36 43.94
N LEU A 406 -13.14 36.62 44.15
CA LEU A 406 -13.06 37.65 43.13
C LEU A 406 -11.59 37.93 42.78
N ILE A 407 -11.24 37.78 41.50
CA ILE A 407 -9.86 37.99 41.02
C ILE A 407 -9.72 39.23 40.14
N SER A 408 -10.81 39.70 39.52
CA SER A 408 -10.78 40.89 38.67
C SER A 408 -12.18 41.47 38.45
N THR A 409 -12.27 42.77 38.19
CA THR A 409 -13.51 43.49 37.88
C THR A 409 -13.25 44.49 36.76
N HIS A 410 -14.17 44.56 35.79
CA HIS A 410 -14.03 45.48 34.65
C HIS A 410 -15.37 46.08 34.24
N GLY A 411 -15.43 47.41 34.15
CA GLY A 411 -16.62 48.15 33.73
C GLY A 411 -16.73 48.22 32.22
N ILE A 412 -17.86 47.76 31.69
CA ILE A 412 -18.10 47.71 30.24
C ILE A 412 -19.46 48.26 29.81
N GLY A 413 -20.50 48.25 30.67
CA GLY A 413 -21.81 48.89 30.45
C GLY A 413 -22.69 48.35 29.30
N GLY A 414 -23.92 47.92 29.58
CA GLY A 414 -24.97 47.65 28.58
C GLY A 414 -25.34 46.18 28.38
N SER A 415 -26.26 45.88 27.45
CA SER A 415 -26.75 44.52 27.18
C SER A 415 -26.01 43.83 26.03
N PRO A 416 -25.82 42.50 26.09
CA PRO A 416 -25.39 41.70 24.94
C PRO A 416 -26.23 41.97 23.69
N VAL A 417 -25.63 41.97 22.50
CA VAL A 417 -26.42 41.86 21.26
C VAL A 417 -27.04 40.47 21.14
N ASN A 418 -28.17 40.37 20.47
CA ASN A 418 -28.74 39.09 20.06
C ASN A 418 -28.22 38.73 18.67
N ASN A 419 -27.80 37.49 18.48
CA ASN A 419 -27.46 36.97 17.16
C ASN A 419 -28.12 35.60 16.96
N PRO A 420 -29.37 35.57 16.45
CA PRO A 420 -30.13 34.32 16.32
C PRO A 420 -29.54 33.37 15.28
N ALA A 421 -28.60 33.85 14.44
CA ALA A 421 -27.96 33.05 13.42
C ALA A 421 -26.80 32.20 13.96
N ALA A 422 -26.25 32.51 15.15
CA ALA A 422 -25.05 31.89 15.71
C ALA A 422 -25.35 30.80 16.76
N SER A 423 -24.69 29.65 16.65
CA SER A 423 -24.68 28.60 17.67
C SER A 423 -23.81 28.97 18.85
N VAL A 424 -24.01 28.26 19.96
CA VAL A 424 -23.18 28.35 21.16
C VAL A 424 -22.48 27.02 21.35
N TRP A 425 -21.15 27.01 21.43
CA TRP A 425 -20.40 25.79 21.74
C TRP A 425 -19.58 25.93 23.01
N ILE A 426 -19.30 24.78 23.61
CA ILE A 426 -18.34 24.61 24.70
C ILE A 426 -17.05 24.04 24.10
N GLY A 427 -15.90 24.51 24.56
CA GLY A 427 -14.58 24.07 24.09
C GLY A 427 -14.08 24.84 22.86
N ASP A 428 -14.98 25.22 21.96
CA ASP A 428 -14.68 25.96 20.73
C ASP A 428 -15.82 26.96 20.37
N ASN A 429 -15.73 27.65 19.22
CA ASN A 429 -16.78 28.35 18.45
C ASN A 429 -16.31 29.73 17.92
N PRO A 430 -16.29 29.95 16.59
CA PRO A 430 -16.59 28.97 15.52
C PRO A 430 -15.47 27.91 15.46
N PRO A 431 -15.54 26.86 14.60
CA PRO A 431 -14.43 25.92 14.42
C PRO A 431 -13.08 26.63 14.42
N GLY A 432 -12.23 26.27 15.38
CA GLY A 432 -11.06 27.05 15.77
C GLY A 432 -10.02 27.21 14.66
N SER A 433 -9.91 26.25 13.73
CA SER A 433 -8.95 26.34 12.63
C SER A 433 -9.53 25.91 11.27
N PRO A 434 -8.97 26.42 10.16
CA PRO A 434 -9.32 25.98 8.81
C PRO A 434 -9.19 24.47 8.64
N ARG A 435 -8.12 23.88 9.21
CA ARG A 435 -7.88 22.43 9.20
C ARG A 435 -9.02 21.66 9.86
N THR A 436 -9.44 22.13 11.02
CA THR A 436 -10.54 21.54 11.78
C THR A 436 -11.85 21.57 10.99
N ARG A 437 -12.20 22.72 10.41
CA ARG A 437 -13.39 22.86 9.59
C ARG A 437 -13.32 21.94 8.37
N TYR A 438 -12.18 21.92 7.69
CA TYR A 438 -11.96 21.10 6.50
C TYR A 438 -12.19 19.62 6.81
N LEU A 439 -11.46 19.06 7.78
CA LEU A 439 -11.55 17.64 8.12
C LEU A 439 -12.92 17.23 8.67
N GLY A 440 -13.57 18.09 9.46
CA GLY A 440 -14.89 17.83 10.02
C GLY A 440 -15.97 17.75 8.94
N ASP A 441 -15.90 18.62 7.94
CA ASP A 441 -16.88 18.66 6.86
C ASP A 441 -16.77 17.47 5.89
N LEU A 442 -15.60 16.82 5.77
CA LEU A 442 -15.44 15.65 4.89
C LEU A 442 -16.36 14.48 5.27
N LEU A 443 -16.53 14.22 6.57
CA LEU A 443 -17.47 13.19 7.03
C LEU A 443 -18.92 13.61 6.78
N SER A 444 -19.25 14.87 7.02
CA SER A 444 -20.58 15.44 6.76
C SER A 444 -20.95 15.36 5.27
N MET A 445 -20.03 15.72 4.38
CA MET A 445 -20.16 15.59 2.92
C MET A 445 -20.47 14.15 2.50
N LYS A 446 -19.69 13.18 3.03
CA LYS A 446 -19.92 11.76 2.76
C LYS A 446 -21.33 11.34 3.18
N ASN A 447 -21.73 11.68 4.40
CA ASN A 447 -23.03 11.31 4.95
C ASN A 447 -24.19 11.98 4.19
N ALA A 448 -23.97 13.18 3.64
CA ALA A 448 -24.92 13.89 2.80
C ALA A 448 -24.93 13.42 1.32
N GLY A 449 -24.09 12.44 0.95
CA GLY A 449 -24.02 11.91 -0.41
C GLY A 449 -23.31 12.82 -1.42
N GLN A 450 -22.47 13.75 -0.95
CA GLN A 450 -21.70 14.67 -1.81
C GLN A 450 -20.39 14.05 -2.34
N GLY A 451 -20.06 12.82 -1.95
CA GLY A 451 -18.79 12.14 -2.25
C GLY A 451 -17.96 11.89 -0.99
N ASP A 452 -17.03 10.93 -1.04
CA ASP A 452 -16.13 10.60 0.08
C ASP A 452 -14.71 11.11 -0.23
N TYR A 453 -14.41 12.32 0.24
CA TYR A 453 -13.12 13.00 0.04
C TYR A 453 -12.17 12.86 1.23
N ARG A 454 -12.46 11.93 2.15
CA ARG A 454 -11.61 11.69 3.32
C ARG A 454 -10.24 11.14 2.87
N PRO A 455 -9.15 11.50 3.57
CA PRO A 455 -7.79 11.09 3.19
C PRO A 455 -7.51 9.62 3.45
N LEU A 456 -8.24 9.04 4.40
CA LEU A 456 -8.11 7.68 4.87
C LEU A 456 -9.51 7.08 4.94
N THR A 457 -9.67 5.85 4.45
CA THR A 457 -10.88 5.05 4.63
C THR A 457 -10.51 3.65 5.15
N GLY A 458 -11.51 2.84 5.52
CA GLY A 458 -11.27 1.51 6.10
C GLY A 458 -10.87 1.53 7.58
N GLU A 459 -10.36 0.39 8.06
CA GLU A 459 -9.86 0.24 9.44
C GLU A 459 -8.42 0.76 9.56
N ILE A 460 -8.16 1.53 10.60
CA ILE A 460 -6.84 2.09 10.89
C ILE A 460 -6.26 1.40 12.11
N ARG A 461 -5.05 0.85 11.99
CA ARG A 461 -4.24 0.43 13.14
C ARG A 461 -3.17 1.48 13.39
N LEU A 462 -3.33 2.22 14.49
CA LEU A 462 -2.50 3.38 14.84
C LEU A 462 -1.71 3.10 16.12
N ASN A 463 -0.39 3.30 16.08
CA ASN A 463 0.46 3.03 17.23
C ASN A 463 0.36 4.14 18.28
N GLN A 464 -0.06 3.77 19.49
CA GLN A 464 -0.23 4.69 20.62
C GLN A 464 1.09 5.25 21.15
N SER A 465 2.23 4.57 20.96
CA SER A 465 3.51 5.07 21.46
C SER A 465 4.10 6.22 20.63
N THR A 466 3.63 6.41 19.40
CA THR A 466 4.14 7.39 18.44
C THR A 466 3.09 8.41 18.01
N ASN A 467 1.82 8.22 18.39
CA ASN A 467 0.72 9.09 18.01
C ASN A 467 -0.03 9.57 19.26
N SER A 468 -0.41 10.85 19.26
CA SER A 468 -1.15 11.46 20.36
C SER A 468 -2.62 10.98 20.40
N ASN A 469 -3.30 11.25 21.51
CA ASN A 469 -4.74 11.04 21.61
C ASN A 469 -5.54 11.90 20.61
N ALA A 470 -5.00 13.08 20.24
CA ALA A 470 -5.62 13.97 19.26
C ALA A 470 -5.64 13.35 17.84
N ASN A 471 -4.59 12.60 17.46
CA ASN A 471 -4.56 11.86 16.20
C ASN A 471 -5.69 10.81 16.16
N TRP A 472 -5.82 10.03 17.23
CA TRP A 472 -6.88 9.03 17.35
C TRP A 472 -8.27 9.67 17.29
N LEU A 473 -8.48 10.78 18.01
CA LEU A 473 -9.75 11.51 18.02
C LEU A 473 -10.08 12.11 16.65
N THR A 474 -9.10 12.70 15.95
CA THR A 474 -9.28 13.21 14.59
C THR A 474 -9.76 12.09 13.65
N LEU A 475 -9.07 10.94 13.65
CA LEU A 475 -9.44 9.80 12.80
C LEU A 475 -10.79 9.20 13.17
N SER A 476 -11.05 8.99 14.46
CA SER A 476 -12.24 8.27 14.93
C SER A 476 -13.50 9.12 15.01
N ARG A 477 -13.39 10.40 15.39
CA ARG A 477 -14.52 11.31 15.60
C ARG A 477 -14.77 12.24 14.43
N MET A 478 -13.75 12.92 13.93
CA MET A 478 -13.94 13.85 12.80
C MET A 478 -14.13 13.10 11.50
N LEU A 479 -13.26 12.11 11.23
CA LEU A 479 -13.32 11.34 10.00
C LEU A 479 -14.21 10.09 10.11
N GLY A 480 -14.68 9.73 11.32
CA GLY A 480 -15.60 8.62 11.53
C GLY A 480 -14.99 7.25 11.19
N LEU A 481 -13.69 7.06 11.38
CA LEU A 481 -12.97 5.82 11.07
C LEU A 481 -12.97 4.84 12.25
N THR A 482 -12.90 3.56 11.95
CA THR A 482 -12.62 2.54 12.97
C THR A 482 -11.12 2.51 13.22
N VAL A 483 -10.70 2.85 14.44
CA VAL A 483 -9.28 2.96 14.80
C VAL A 483 -8.93 2.01 15.94
N ASN A 484 -8.05 1.05 15.66
CA ASN A 484 -7.36 0.26 16.67
C ASN A 484 -6.14 1.06 17.16
N TYR A 485 -6.34 1.79 18.26
CA TYR A 485 -5.31 2.59 18.91
C TYR A 485 -4.70 1.82 20.08
N SER A 486 -3.52 1.24 19.85
CA SER A 486 -2.83 0.39 20.83
C SER A 486 -1.32 0.46 20.65
N ASN A 487 -0.57 0.04 21.67
CA ASN A 487 0.88 -0.10 21.55
C ASN A 487 1.22 -1.36 20.75
N PHE A 488 2.00 -1.20 19.69
CA PHE A 488 2.59 -2.32 18.97
C PHE A 488 3.94 -1.94 18.39
N SER A 489 4.70 -2.96 17.98
CA SER A 489 5.98 -2.79 17.30
C SER A 489 6.06 -3.81 16.18
N VAL A 490 6.43 -3.38 14.98
CA VAL A 490 6.76 -4.23 13.84
C VAL A 490 8.28 -4.39 13.80
N THR A 491 8.72 -5.60 13.52
CA THR A 491 10.14 -5.88 13.26
C THR A 491 10.52 -5.32 11.90
N THR A 492 11.56 -4.49 11.85
CA THR A 492 12.15 -4.01 10.59
C THR A 492 12.41 -5.17 9.65
N PRO A 493 11.86 -5.17 8.43
CA PRO A 493 12.15 -6.20 7.44
C PRO A 493 13.64 -6.21 7.08
N THR A 494 14.41 -7.20 7.58
CA THR A 494 15.83 -7.37 7.22
C THR A 494 16.03 -8.10 5.89
N GLU A 495 14.93 -8.57 5.29
CA GLU A 495 14.91 -9.49 4.14
C GLU A 495 14.62 -8.78 2.81
N ILE A 496 14.64 -7.44 2.76
CA ILE A 496 14.52 -6.70 1.50
C ILE A 496 15.83 -6.86 0.71
N THR A 497 16.01 -8.06 0.13
CA THR A 497 17.21 -8.44 -0.62
C THR A 497 16.99 -8.22 -2.11
N ALA A 498 17.28 -7.02 -2.58
CA ALA A 498 17.19 -6.64 -3.99
C ALA A 498 18.49 -6.86 -4.79
N SER A 499 19.48 -7.56 -4.22
CA SER A 499 20.85 -7.59 -4.75
C SER A 499 21.06 -8.54 -5.94
N ALA A 500 20.22 -9.56 -6.13
CA ALA A 500 20.42 -10.54 -7.19
C ALA A 500 20.20 -9.94 -8.60
N SER A 501 21.15 -10.19 -9.49
CA SER A 501 21.11 -9.76 -10.91
C SER A 501 20.56 -10.83 -11.85
N THR A 502 20.38 -12.04 -11.35
CA THR A 502 19.79 -13.17 -12.07
C THR A 502 18.73 -13.84 -11.21
N TYR A 503 17.82 -14.55 -11.85
CA TYR A 503 16.79 -15.34 -11.17
C TYR A 503 16.51 -16.64 -11.93
N ARG A 504 15.83 -17.57 -11.26
CA ARG A 504 15.34 -18.82 -11.84
C ARG A 504 13.88 -19.01 -11.50
N LEU A 505 13.13 -19.65 -12.39
CA LEU A 505 11.72 -19.95 -12.15
C LEU A 505 11.54 -21.20 -11.28
N TYR A 506 12.44 -22.18 -11.40
CA TYR A 506 12.44 -23.43 -10.63
C TYR A 506 13.88 -23.97 -10.44
N PRO A 507 14.12 -24.84 -9.44
CA PRO A 507 15.41 -25.51 -9.26
C PRO A 507 15.89 -26.21 -10.53
N GLY A 508 17.12 -25.91 -10.96
CA GLY A 508 17.68 -26.46 -12.21
C GLY A 508 17.16 -25.82 -13.50
N GLY A 509 16.30 -24.80 -13.45
CA GLY A 509 15.87 -24.07 -14.66
C GLY A 509 16.95 -23.15 -15.26
N LYS A 510 16.66 -22.58 -16.45
CA LYS A 510 17.49 -21.52 -17.06
C LYS A 510 17.64 -20.36 -16.06
N SER A 511 18.87 -19.84 -15.97
CA SER A 511 19.16 -18.60 -15.27
C SER A 511 18.83 -17.43 -16.20
N TYR A 512 17.90 -16.58 -15.77
CA TYR A 512 17.52 -15.37 -16.51
C TYR A 512 18.24 -14.16 -15.91
N SER A 513 18.67 -13.24 -16.76
CA SER A 513 19.32 -12.00 -16.34
C SER A 513 18.27 -10.90 -16.22
N ALA A 514 18.21 -10.22 -15.07
CA ALA A 514 17.38 -9.03 -14.93
C ALA A 514 17.90 -7.93 -15.86
N THR A 515 17.02 -7.29 -16.62
CA THR A 515 17.41 -6.25 -17.58
C THR A 515 17.79 -4.98 -16.81
N SER A 516 19.02 -4.50 -16.98
CA SER A 516 19.46 -3.26 -16.33
C SER A 516 18.95 -2.02 -17.07
N ILE A 517 18.41 -1.05 -16.32
CA ILE A 517 18.01 0.27 -16.79
C ILE A 517 18.66 1.36 -15.93
N SER A 518 18.90 2.54 -16.49
CA SER A 518 19.56 3.66 -15.79
C SER A 518 19.28 5.00 -16.45
N GLY A 519 19.37 6.08 -15.67
CA GLY A 519 19.24 7.46 -16.18
C GLY A 519 17.79 7.83 -16.50
N ASN A 520 17.59 8.71 -17.49
CA ASN A 520 16.28 9.24 -17.84
C ASN A 520 15.63 8.41 -18.96
N ILE A 521 14.54 7.72 -18.65
CA ILE A 521 13.83 6.84 -19.57
C ILE A 521 12.58 7.55 -20.11
N ASN A 522 12.41 7.59 -21.43
CA ASN A 522 11.26 8.21 -22.09
C ASN A 522 10.85 7.41 -23.33
N ASN A 523 9.56 7.41 -23.67
CA ASN A 523 8.99 6.77 -24.86
C ASN A 523 9.42 5.30 -25.02
N ARG A 524 9.29 4.53 -23.94
CA ARG A 524 9.79 3.16 -23.84
C ARG A 524 8.74 2.25 -23.22
N THR A 525 8.56 1.07 -23.82
CA THR A 525 7.80 -0.03 -23.24
C THR A 525 8.75 -1.17 -22.92
N TYR A 526 8.72 -1.63 -21.68
CA TYR A 526 9.40 -2.84 -21.23
C TYR A 526 8.33 -3.87 -20.91
N ALA A 527 8.39 -5.02 -21.58
CA ALA A 527 7.47 -6.12 -21.37
C ALA A 527 8.24 -7.43 -21.15
N PRO A 528 7.62 -8.45 -20.54
CA PRO A 528 8.28 -9.73 -20.34
C PRO A 528 8.67 -10.39 -21.66
N ASP A 529 9.88 -10.92 -21.71
CA ASP A 529 10.41 -11.69 -22.83
C ASP A 529 10.57 -13.15 -22.40
N MET A 530 9.75 -14.05 -22.94
CA MET A 530 9.73 -15.46 -22.54
C MET A 530 11.07 -16.19 -22.74
N LEU A 531 11.96 -15.67 -23.60
CA LEU A 531 13.27 -16.25 -23.84
C LEU A 531 14.31 -15.75 -22.82
N GLU A 532 14.36 -14.44 -22.58
CA GLU A 532 15.48 -13.80 -21.87
C GLU A 532 15.09 -13.21 -20.50
N ASN A 533 13.84 -12.77 -20.32
CA ASN A 533 13.34 -12.17 -19.09
C ASN A 533 11.82 -12.40 -18.92
N PRO A 534 11.39 -13.65 -18.65
CA PRO A 534 9.98 -14.06 -18.68
C PRO A 534 9.10 -13.38 -17.63
N LEU A 535 9.69 -12.75 -16.61
CA LEU A 535 8.97 -12.02 -15.56
C LEU A 535 9.06 -10.50 -15.71
N GLY A 536 9.72 -9.99 -16.76
CA GLY A 536 9.90 -8.56 -16.97
C GLY A 536 10.66 -7.87 -15.81
N VAL A 537 11.61 -8.56 -15.18
CA VAL A 537 12.38 -7.98 -14.07
C VAL A 537 13.35 -6.93 -14.60
N LEU A 538 13.14 -5.69 -14.19
CA LEU A 538 14.01 -4.56 -14.50
C LEU A 538 14.79 -4.17 -13.25
N ARG A 539 16.10 -4.10 -13.39
CA ARG A 539 17.02 -3.73 -12.31
C ARG A 539 17.56 -2.32 -12.58
N LEU A 540 17.44 -1.43 -11.61
CA LEU A 540 18.02 -0.10 -11.72
C LEU A 540 19.54 -0.18 -11.51
N ASN A 541 20.28 0.58 -12.30
CA ASN A 541 21.73 0.73 -12.20
C ASN A 541 22.06 2.20 -11.90
N GLY A 542 21.96 2.56 -10.62
CA GLY A 542 21.97 3.94 -10.14
C GLY A 542 20.59 4.60 -10.23
N ASN A 543 20.49 5.83 -9.72
CA ASN A 543 19.26 6.60 -9.72
C ASN A 543 18.69 6.69 -11.14
N THR A 544 17.40 6.42 -11.26
CA THR A 544 16.72 6.29 -12.55
C THR A 544 15.42 7.06 -12.51
N THR A 545 15.19 7.86 -13.55
CA THR A 545 14.00 8.68 -13.69
C THR A 545 13.13 8.17 -14.83
N LEU A 546 11.89 7.82 -14.54
CA LEU A 546 10.87 7.53 -15.54
C LEU A 546 10.22 8.85 -15.96
N GLY A 547 10.53 9.29 -17.17
CA GLY A 547 9.93 10.44 -17.83
C GLY A 547 8.69 10.06 -18.63
N ASN A 548 8.44 10.76 -19.73
CA ASN A 548 7.17 10.68 -20.46
C ASN A 548 6.99 9.35 -21.22
N ARG A 549 5.76 8.84 -21.26
CA ARG A 549 5.32 7.68 -22.06
C ARG A 549 6.18 6.45 -21.78
N VAL A 550 6.21 6.03 -20.52
CA VAL A 550 6.94 4.84 -20.08
C VAL A 550 5.95 3.79 -19.61
N THR A 551 6.02 2.59 -20.19
CA THR A 551 5.25 1.44 -19.74
C THR A 551 6.20 0.35 -19.28
N ILE A 552 5.98 -0.18 -18.08
CA ILE A 552 6.73 -1.31 -17.54
C ILE A 552 5.70 -2.37 -17.12
N ASP A 553 5.63 -3.44 -17.90
CA ASP A 553 4.92 -4.67 -17.55
C ASP A 553 5.96 -5.62 -16.94
N GLY A 554 5.98 -5.72 -15.61
CA GLY A 554 7.12 -6.32 -14.92
C GLY A 554 7.26 -5.91 -13.47
N MET A 555 8.48 -6.05 -12.96
CA MET A 555 8.88 -5.61 -11.64
C MET A 555 10.12 -4.73 -11.75
N CYS A 556 10.07 -3.52 -11.19
CA CYS A 556 11.23 -2.65 -11.03
C CYS A 556 11.93 -2.91 -9.69
N ILE A 557 13.25 -3.03 -9.71
CA ILE A 557 14.07 -3.27 -8.52
C ILE A 557 15.09 -2.16 -8.31
N THR A 558 15.09 -1.54 -7.12
CA THR A 558 16.25 -0.75 -6.64
C THR A 558 17.17 -1.65 -5.81
N PRO A 559 18.40 -1.92 -6.27
CA PRO A 559 19.18 -3.06 -5.77
C PRO A 559 19.91 -2.85 -4.43
N SER A 560 20.05 -1.61 -4.01
CA SER A 560 20.82 -1.19 -2.84
C SER A 560 20.21 0.06 -2.23
N ASP A 561 20.53 0.27 -0.96
CA ASP A 561 20.31 1.54 -0.28
C ASP A 561 21.15 2.61 -1.01
N GLY A 562 20.59 3.77 -1.31
CA GLY A 562 21.16 4.83 -2.16
C GLY A 562 20.80 4.77 -3.64
N VAL A 563 19.81 3.98 -4.06
CA VAL A 563 19.34 3.94 -5.46
C VAL A 563 17.86 4.26 -5.51
N ASP A 564 17.55 5.44 -6.05
CA ASP A 564 16.19 5.94 -6.11
C ASP A 564 15.53 5.63 -7.45
N LEU A 565 14.23 5.35 -7.39
CA LEU A 565 13.35 5.41 -8.54
C LEU A 565 12.54 6.70 -8.49
N THR A 566 12.81 7.63 -9.40
CA THR A 566 12.02 8.84 -9.57
C THR A 566 11.06 8.67 -10.73
N VAL A 567 9.82 9.13 -10.59
CA VAL A 567 8.85 9.26 -11.68
C VAL A 567 8.53 10.73 -11.83
N SER A 568 8.83 11.32 -12.99
CA SER A 568 8.66 12.77 -13.23
C SER A 568 8.02 13.15 -14.56
N GLY A 569 7.54 12.16 -15.31
CA GLY A 569 6.86 12.38 -16.59
C GLY A 569 5.38 12.02 -16.58
N ASP A 570 4.74 12.30 -17.73
CA ASP A 570 3.35 11.98 -18.01
C ASP A 570 3.20 10.61 -18.68
N ASP A 571 2.05 9.96 -18.48
CA ASP A 571 1.71 8.67 -19.09
C ASP A 571 2.71 7.57 -18.72
N VAL A 572 3.01 7.48 -17.42
CA VAL A 572 3.83 6.41 -16.85
C VAL A 572 2.91 5.31 -16.31
N GLN A 573 3.13 4.07 -16.75
CA GLN A 573 2.30 2.93 -16.39
C GLN A 573 3.17 1.77 -15.91
N LEU A 574 2.99 1.37 -14.66
CA LEU A 574 3.69 0.24 -14.05
C LEU A 574 2.67 -0.86 -13.74
N ARG A 575 2.87 -2.05 -14.29
CA ARG A 575 1.93 -3.18 -14.13
C ARG A 575 2.68 -4.41 -13.67
N ALA A 576 2.28 -4.94 -12.53
CA ALA A 576 2.82 -6.14 -11.96
C ALA A 576 2.60 -7.37 -12.85
N THR A 577 3.62 -8.22 -12.94
CA THR A 577 3.51 -9.51 -13.64
C THR A 577 2.73 -10.51 -12.81
N THR A 578 1.69 -11.07 -13.40
CA THR A 578 0.92 -12.17 -12.81
C THR A 578 1.71 -13.47 -12.94
N LEU A 579 1.89 -14.15 -11.81
CA LEU A 579 2.54 -15.45 -11.74
C LEU A 579 1.55 -16.56 -12.14
N PRO A 580 2.00 -17.57 -12.91
CA PRO A 580 1.18 -18.73 -13.17
C PRO A 580 0.64 -19.41 -11.89
N ALA A 581 -0.61 -19.85 -11.94
CA ALA A 581 -1.27 -20.46 -10.78
C ALA A 581 -0.63 -21.80 -10.40
N LEU A 582 -0.73 -22.13 -9.11
CA LEU A 582 -0.47 -23.50 -8.64
C LEU A 582 -1.63 -24.41 -9.02
N VAL A 583 -1.34 -25.69 -9.17
CA VAL A 583 -2.36 -26.71 -9.39
C VAL A 583 -3.36 -26.72 -8.23
N GLY A 584 -4.64 -26.50 -8.54
CA GLY A 584 -5.73 -26.50 -7.57
C GLY A 584 -5.91 -25.20 -6.79
N GLU A 585 -5.14 -24.15 -7.09
CA GLU A 585 -5.28 -22.83 -6.48
C GLU A 585 -5.99 -21.86 -7.43
N SER A 586 -6.95 -21.09 -6.90
CA SER A 586 -7.68 -20.05 -7.65
C SER A 586 -7.22 -18.62 -7.34
N SER A 587 -6.37 -18.44 -6.31
CA SER A 587 -5.85 -17.12 -5.92
C SER A 587 -4.92 -16.57 -7.01
N VAL A 588 -5.10 -15.29 -7.35
CA VAL A 588 -4.20 -14.59 -8.28
C VAL A 588 -2.97 -14.12 -7.52
N TRP A 589 -1.80 -14.55 -7.97
CA TRP A 589 -0.52 -14.15 -7.42
C TRP A 589 0.23 -13.25 -8.40
N GLN A 590 0.81 -12.16 -7.90
CA GLN A 590 1.61 -11.24 -8.70
C GLN A 590 2.98 -11.01 -8.05
N LEU A 591 3.96 -10.68 -8.88
CA LEU A 591 5.14 -9.95 -8.41
C LEU A 591 4.75 -8.53 -8.00
N PRO A 592 5.52 -7.85 -7.13
CA PRO A 592 5.39 -6.41 -6.96
C PRO A 592 5.65 -5.68 -8.29
N ALA A 593 4.99 -4.54 -8.49
CA ALA A 593 5.34 -3.64 -9.60
C ALA A 593 6.66 -2.90 -9.28
N ILE A 594 6.87 -2.56 -8.00
CA ILE A 594 8.10 -1.94 -7.51
C ILE A 594 8.56 -2.71 -6.25
N TYR A 595 9.84 -3.05 -6.23
CA TYR A 595 10.53 -3.63 -5.09
C TYR A 595 11.85 -2.87 -4.86
N GLY A 596 11.77 -1.83 -4.04
CA GLY A 596 12.89 -0.94 -3.76
C GLY A 596 13.50 -1.18 -2.38
N ARG A 597 14.82 -1.08 -2.29
CA ARG A 597 15.55 -1.00 -1.00
C ARG A 597 15.61 0.41 -0.43
N ASP A 598 15.47 1.42 -1.29
CA ASP A 598 15.59 2.82 -0.93
C ASP A 598 14.33 3.59 -1.31
N ASP A 599 14.42 4.79 -1.88
CA ASP A 599 13.27 5.66 -2.10
C ASP A 599 12.58 5.44 -3.45
N VAL A 600 11.27 5.70 -3.43
CA VAL A 600 10.43 5.85 -4.62
C VAL A 600 9.80 7.23 -4.56
N LEU A 601 10.15 8.08 -5.52
CA LEU A 601 9.80 9.49 -5.56
C LEU A 601 8.89 9.78 -6.77
N ILE A 602 7.78 10.47 -6.54
CA ILE A 602 6.87 10.94 -7.59
C ILE A 602 6.92 12.47 -7.61
N GLU A 603 7.45 13.05 -8.69
CA GLU A 603 7.76 14.48 -8.83
C GLU A 603 7.00 15.07 -10.03
N ASP A 604 5.93 15.84 -9.82
CA ASP A 604 5.17 16.49 -10.92
C ASP A 604 4.77 15.52 -12.07
N ALA A 605 4.38 14.28 -11.74
CA ALA A 605 4.15 13.20 -12.70
C ALA A 605 2.69 12.77 -12.83
N ARG A 606 2.37 12.03 -13.91
CA ARG A 606 1.11 11.30 -14.07
C ARG A 606 1.37 9.82 -14.22
N VAL A 607 1.24 9.09 -13.12
CA VAL A 607 1.59 7.66 -13.01
C VAL A 607 0.42 6.80 -12.56
N THR A 608 0.27 5.65 -13.20
CA THR A 608 -0.61 4.56 -12.76
C THR A 608 0.24 3.34 -12.40
N ILE A 609 0.01 2.77 -11.23
CA ILE A 609 0.68 1.57 -10.72
C ILE A 609 -0.39 0.53 -10.40
N ASP A 610 -0.42 -0.59 -11.13
CA ASP A 610 -1.25 -1.75 -10.81
C ASP A 610 -0.36 -2.87 -10.26
N GLY A 611 -0.40 -3.07 -8.95
CA GLY A 611 0.45 -4.03 -8.24
C GLY A 611 0.91 -3.54 -6.88
N ALA A 612 1.71 -4.36 -6.18
CA ALA A 612 2.32 -3.94 -4.93
C ALA A 612 3.54 -3.04 -5.16
N VAL A 613 3.71 -2.07 -4.26
CA VAL A 613 4.89 -1.21 -4.12
C VAL A 613 5.50 -1.52 -2.75
N ILE A 614 6.66 -2.16 -2.76
CA ILE A 614 7.41 -2.53 -1.56
C ILE A 614 8.68 -1.69 -1.54
N VAL A 615 8.88 -0.91 -0.48
CA VAL A 615 9.92 0.12 -0.39
C VAL A 615 10.61 0.01 0.97
N GLY A 616 11.94 -0.04 0.95
CA GLY A 616 12.76 -0.20 2.15
C GLY A 616 12.85 1.05 3.02
N ASP A 617 12.72 2.24 2.43
CA ASP A 617 12.67 3.52 3.15
C ASP A 617 11.40 4.31 2.78
N ARG A 618 11.49 5.30 1.90
CA ARG A 618 10.43 6.30 1.72
C ARG A 618 9.71 6.13 0.39
N PHE A 619 8.39 6.06 0.48
CA PHE A 619 7.51 6.35 -0.66
C PHE A 619 7.05 7.80 -0.55
N GLU A 620 7.40 8.63 -1.53
CA GLU A 620 7.08 10.05 -1.51
C GLU A 620 6.41 10.52 -2.79
N ILE A 621 5.32 11.25 -2.62
CA ILE A 621 4.75 12.11 -3.64
C ILE A 621 5.13 13.53 -3.26
N GLU A 622 6.11 14.10 -3.96
CA GLU A 622 6.64 15.41 -3.62
C GLU A 622 5.60 16.51 -3.80
N GLU A 623 5.75 17.59 -3.05
CA GLU A 623 5.02 18.83 -3.29
C GLU A 623 5.17 19.25 -4.76
N GLY A 624 4.07 19.63 -5.39
CA GLY A 624 4.09 19.85 -6.83
C GLY A 624 2.85 20.47 -7.41
N LYS A 625 2.74 20.41 -8.74
CA LYS A 625 1.60 20.94 -9.51
C LYS A 625 0.30 20.22 -9.15
N ASP A 626 -0.80 20.93 -9.33
CA ASP A 626 -2.16 20.45 -9.03
C ASP A 626 -2.60 19.30 -9.95
N ASP A 627 -2.01 19.19 -11.13
CA ASP A 627 -2.30 18.13 -12.11
C ASP A 627 -1.42 16.88 -11.94
N THR A 628 -0.60 16.82 -10.89
CA THR A 628 0.13 15.61 -10.48
C THR A 628 -0.87 14.51 -10.16
N SER A 629 -0.66 13.31 -10.71
CA SER A 629 -1.48 12.13 -10.46
C SER A 629 -0.63 10.91 -10.14
N CYS A 630 -0.98 10.23 -9.05
CA CYS A 630 -0.41 8.94 -8.67
C CYS A 630 -1.54 8.01 -8.27
N VAL A 631 -1.87 7.06 -9.13
CA VAL A 631 -2.93 6.08 -8.88
C VAL A 631 -2.30 4.71 -8.66
N LEU A 632 -2.23 4.30 -7.40
CA LEU A 632 -1.76 2.97 -6.99
C LEU A 632 -2.97 2.06 -6.71
N THR A 633 -3.16 1.05 -7.55
CA THR A 633 -4.12 -0.03 -7.32
C THR A 633 -3.38 -1.28 -6.87
N GLY A 634 -3.40 -1.57 -5.58
CA GLY A 634 -2.62 -2.64 -4.99
C GLY A 634 -2.31 -2.38 -3.52
N MET A 635 -1.08 -2.68 -3.12
CA MET A 635 -0.61 -2.53 -1.75
C MET A 635 0.62 -1.60 -1.72
N LEU A 636 0.66 -0.67 -0.77
CA LEU A 636 1.86 0.06 -0.39
C LEU A 636 2.45 -0.55 0.88
N HIS A 637 3.69 -1.00 0.82
CA HIS A 637 4.46 -1.49 1.96
C HIS A 637 5.76 -0.69 2.04
N ALA A 638 5.86 0.24 2.99
CA ALA A 638 7.00 1.17 3.08
C ALA A 638 7.40 1.45 4.54
N GLN A 639 8.62 1.95 4.76
CA GLN A 639 9.01 2.41 6.10
C GLN A 639 8.20 3.64 6.50
N ARG A 640 8.02 4.57 5.56
CA ARG A 640 7.18 5.76 5.71
C ARG A 640 6.57 6.17 4.38
N ALA A 641 5.48 6.93 4.46
CA ALA A 641 4.87 7.59 3.32
C ALA A 641 4.79 9.10 3.55
N THR A 642 5.19 9.86 2.53
CA THR A 642 5.06 11.33 2.50
C THR A 642 4.26 11.73 1.27
N VAL A 643 3.25 12.57 1.47
CA VAL A 643 2.48 13.18 0.40
C VAL A 643 2.47 14.67 0.65
N GLY A 644 3.18 15.41 -0.20
CA GLY A 644 3.26 16.86 -0.15
C GLY A 644 2.01 17.55 -0.66
N THR A 645 1.85 18.82 -0.32
CA THR A 645 0.78 19.68 -0.80
C THR A 645 0.82 19.86 -2.31
N ARG A 646 -0.32 20.21 -2.89
CA ARG A 646 -0.35 20.73 -4.27
C ARG A 646 -0.17 22.25 -4.26
N ARG A 647 0.38 22.82 -5.33
CA ARG A 647 0.75 24.24 -5.42
C ARG A 647 -0.39 25.19 -5.14
N SER A 648 -1.61 24.91 -5.59
CA SER A 648 -2.78 25.73 -5.30
C SER A 648 -3.05 25.75 -3.80
N TRP A 649 -2.97 24.60 -3.14
CA TRP A 649 -3.14 24.46 -1.70
C TRP A 649 -2.03 25.16 -0.90
N ASP A 650 -0.78 25.06 -1.35
CA ASP A 650 0.36 25.70 -0.70
C ASP A 650 0.36 27.24 -0.83
N TYR A 651 -0.07 27.79 -1.97
CA TYR A 651 -0.17 29.24 -2.15
C TYR A 651 -1.08 29.91 -1.10
N HIS A 652 -2.06 29.15 -0.59
CA HIS A 652 -2.98 29.60 0.46
C HIS A 652 -2.47 29.36 1.90
N SER A 653 -1.29 28.75 2.10
CA SER A 653 -0.68 28.49 3.42
C SER A 653 -0.62 29.73 4.33
N SER A 654 -0.45 30.92 3.76
CA SER A 654 -0.42 32.20 4.49
C SER A 654 -1.79 32.89 4.67
N GLY A 655 -2.87 32.33 4.10
CA GLY A 655 -4.18 32.97 4.03
C GLY A 655 -5.36 32.09 4.47
N TRP A 656 -5.12 30.91 5.04
CA TRP A 656 -6.17 29.96 5.43
C TRP A 656 -7.20 30.53 6.40
N GLU A 657 -6.79 31.34 7.37
CA GLU A 657 -7.72 32.05 8.26
C GLU A 657 -8.66 32.97 7.49
N SER A 658 -8.13 33.71 6.52
CA SER A 658 -8.92 34.57 5.65
C SER A 658 -9.91 33.76 4.80
N GLN A 659 -9.52 32.56 4.33
CA GLN A 659 -10.42 31.66 3.61
C GLN A 659 -11.57 31.19 4.50
N LEU A 660 -11.27 30.73 5.72
CA LEU A 660 -12.29 30.30 6.66
C LEU A 660 -13.24 31.46 7.01
N SER A 661 -12.71 32.65 7.29
CA SER A 661 -13.53 33.84 7.57
C SER A 661 -14.42 34.22 6.39
N GLN A 662 -13.92 34.13 5.14
CA GLN A 662 -14.72 34.41 3.96
C GLN A 662 -15.81 33.38 3.72
N PHE A 663 -15.51 32.09 3.88
CA PHE A 663 -16.50 31.02 3.85
C PHE A 663 -17.61 31.28 4.88
N VAL A 664 -17.21 31.47 6.13
CA VAL A 664 -18.14 31.71 7.24
C VAL A 664 -18.98 32.98 7.04
N ASN A 665 -18.42 34.04 6.45
CA ASN A 665 -19.18 35.25 6.10
C ASN A 665 -20.16 35.05 4.94
N ALA A 666 -19.80 34.20 3.97
CA ALA A 666 -20.62 33.94 2.79
C ALA A 666 -21.80 33.01 3.10
N THR A 667 -21.57 31.97 3.90
CA THR A 667 -22.55 30.92 4.18
C THR A 667 -23.26 31.14 5.51
N GLY A 668 -22.56 31.75 6.47
CA GLY A 668 -22.92 31.78 7.88
C GLY A 668 -22.20 30.67 8.64
N GLY A 669 -21.70 30.95 9.86
CA GLY A 669 -20.88 30.00 10.62
C GLY A 669 -21.54 28.64 10.91
N ASP A 670 -22.87 28.58 10.83
CA ASP A 670 -23.70 27.37 11.03
C ASP A 670 -24.42 26.91 9.75
N ALA A 671 -23.95 27.31 8.56
CA ALA A 671 -24.55 26.86 7.32
C ALA A 671 -24.33 25.37 7.09
N ASP A 672 -25.30 24.72 6.42
CA ASP A 672 -25.20 23.34 5.94
C ASP A 672 -24.18 23.18 4.78
N ASP A 673 -23.52 24.27 4.38
CA ASP A 673 -22.47 24.29 3.36
C ASP A 673 -21.16 23.69 3.91
N TYR A 674 -20.37 23.08 3.02
CA TYR A 674 -19.14 22.40 3.37
C TYR A 674 -17.92 23.22 2.93
N PHE A 675 -17.00 23.49 3.86
CA PHE A 675 -15.80 24.25 3.58
C PHE A 675 -14.93 23.63 2.47
N PRO A 676 -14.69 22.29 2.43
CA PRO A 676 -13.98 21.68 1.30
C PRO A 676 -14.65 21.98 -0.05
N GLN A 677 -15.98 21.86 -0.13
CA GLN A 677 -16.74 22.10 -1.36
C GLN A 677 -16.72 23.58 -1.77
N TRP A 678 -16.76 24.50 -0.80
CA TRP A 678 -16.62 25.92 -1.07
C TRP A 678 -15.22 26.29 -1.58
N LEU A 679 -14.16 25.66 -1.03
CA LEU A 679 -12.79 25.85 -1.51
C LEU A 679 -12.65 25.39 -2.97
N ASP A 680 -13.25 24.25 -3.33
CA ASP A 680 -13.32 23.76 -4.71
C ASP A 680 -14.02 24.77 -5.65
N GLN A 681 -15.22 25.21 -5.26
CA GLN A 681 -16.09 26.03 -6.12
C GLN A 681 -15.64 27.48 -6.24
N GLU A 682 -15.17 28.07 -5.14
CA GLU A 682 -14.93 29.51 -5.04
C GLU A 682 -13.44 29.87 -5.03
N ARG A 683 -12.54 28.91 -4.76
CA ARG A 683 -11.09 29.13 -4.67
C ARG A 683 -10.25 28.29 -5.62
N ASP A 684 -10.88 27.49 -6.48
CA ASP A 684 -10.19 26.63 -7.45
C ASP A 684 -9.23 25.63 -6.76
N LEU A 685 -9.57 25.24 -5.52
CA LEU A 685 -8.85 24.23 -4.75
C LEU A 685 -9.51 22.88 -4.96
N ASP A 686 -9.14 22.27 -6.09
CA ASP A 686 -9.72 21.03 -6.56
C ASP A 686 -9.67 19.92 -5.49
N LEU A 687 -10.83 19.32 -5.21
CA LEU A 687 -10.96 18.16 -4.33
C LEU A 687 -10.67 16.83 -5.04
N ASN A 688 -10.40 16.84 -6.34
CA ASN A 688 -10.10 15.64 -7.11
C ASN A 688 -8.91 14.89 -6.49
N GLN A 689 -9.17 13.64 -6.12
CA GLN A 689 -8.19 12.74 -5.53
C GLN A 689 -7.32 12.09 -6.62
N ASN A 690 -6.60 12.93 -7.38
CA ASN A 690 -5.64 12.50 -8.39
C ASN A 690 -4.49 11.66 -7.79
N LEU A 691 -4.32 11.77 -6.48
CA LEU A 691 -3.45 10.93 -5.66
C LEU A 691 -4.33 9.90 -4.94
N SER A 692 -4.14 8.61 -5.25
CA SER A 692 -4.89 7.54 -4.59
C SER A 692 -4.10 6.26 -4.44
N ILE A 693 -4.32 5.58 -3.32
CA ILE A 693 -3.84 4.22 -3.06
C ILE A 693 -5.07 3.39 -2.66
N SER A 694 -5.40 2.38 -3.45
CA SER A 694 -6.63 1.60 -3.25
C SER A 694 -6.39 0.11 -3.43
N PRO A 695 -7.13 -0.76 -2.71
CA PRO A 695 -7.07 -2.19 -2.97
C PRO A 695 -7.58 -2.48 -4.38
N PRO A 696 -7.10 -3.56 -5.01
CA PRO A 696 -7.62 -3.99 -6.31
C PRO A 696 -9.09 -4.43 -6.18
N ALA A 697 -9.87 -4.24 -7.26
CA ALA A 697 -11.28 -4.66 -7.29
C ALA A 697 -11.45 -6.17 -7.09
N GLU A 698 -10.51 -6.96 -7.62
CA GLU A 698 -10.38 -8.38 -7.35
C GLU A 698 -9.22 -8.61 -6.38
N ALA A 699 -9.43 -9.46 -5.37
CA ALA A 699 -8.39 -9.74 -4.38
C ALA A 699 -7.15 -10.37 -5.03
N LYS A 700 -5.99 -9.76 -4.80
CA LYS A 700 -4.68 -10.21 -5.30
C LYS A 700 -3.76 -10.53 -4.13
N SER A 701 -2.92 -11.55 -4.30
CA SER A 701 -1.81 -11.84 -3.39
C SER A 701 -0.48 -11.48 -4.05
N TYR A 702 0.48 -11.04 -3.25
CA TYR A 702 1.78 -10.62 -3.73
C TYR A 702 2.87 -11.58 -3.24
N TYR A 703 3.79 -11.90 -4.14
CA TYR A 703 4.97 -12.69 -3.85
C TYR A 703 6.11 -11.80 -3.34
N TRP A 704 6.84 -12.24 -2.31
CA TRP A 704 8.05 -11.58 -1.85
C TRP A 704 9.22 -11.92 -2.78
N PRO A 705 9.77 -10.96 -3.53
CA PRO A 705 10.73 -11.24 -4.59
C PRO A 705 12.14 -11.47 -4.03
N ASP A 706 12.38 -12.64 -3.43
CA ASP A 706 13.74 -13.14 -3.24
C ASP A 706 14.23 -13.80 -4.53
N LEU A 707 14.86 -12.99 -5.39
CA LEU A 707 15.38 -13.44 -6.68
C LEU A 707 16.58 -14.41 -6.57
N SER A 708 17.18 -14.55 -5.38
CA SER A 708 18.23 -15.56 -5.15
C SER A 708 17.66 -16.98 -5.11
N GLN A 709 16.37 -17.11 -4.83
CA GLN A 709 15.65 -18.38 -4.77
C GLN A 709 14.79 -18.58 -6.00
N PRO A 710 14.57 -19.84 -6.42
CA PRO A 710 13.57 -20.13 -7.42
C PRO A 710 12.16 -19.83 -6.91
N ILE A 711 11.27 -19.39 -7.80
CA ILE A 711 9.88 -19.06 -7.46
C ILE A 711 9.06 -20.31 -7.17
N TYR A 712 9.14 -21.31 -8.05
CA TYR A 712 8.45 -22.59 -7.90
C TYR A 712 9.43 -23.65 -7.39
N VAL A 713 8.99 -24.42 -6.40
CA VAL A 713 9.82 -25.45 -5.75
C VAL A 713 9.09 -26.78 -5.70
N ALA A 714 9.82 -27.86 -5.41
CA ALA A 714 9.23 -29.17 -5.18
C ALA A 714 8.25 -29.11 -4.01
N ASP A 715 7.12 -29.80 -4.13
CA ASP A 715 6.22 -29.99 -3.01
C ASP A 715 6.86 -30.98 -2.00
N PRO A 716 6.70 -30.81 -0.67
CA PRO A 716 7.27 -31.74 0.30
C PRO A 716 6.78 -33.17 0.17
N GLY A 717 5.62 -33.39 -0.46
CA GLY A 717 5.10 -34.72 -0.76
C GLY A 717 5.76 -35.40 -1.96
N ASP A 718 6.57 -34.69 -2.74
CA ASP A 718 7.24 -35.20 -3.93
C ASP A 718 8.77 -35.33 -3.70
N GLU A 719 9.42 -36.30 -4.35
CA GLU A 719 10.88 -36.46 -4.28
C GLU A 719 11.66 -35.34 -4.98
N GLY A 720 10.98 -34.51 -5.79
CA GLY A 720 11.57 -33.45 -6.59
C GLY A 720 10.48 -32.72 -7.39
N LEU A 721 10.87 -32.04 -8.46
CA LEU A 721 9.91 -31.34 -9.32
C LEU A 721 9.02 -32.33 -10.08
N VAL A 722 7.77 -31.96 -10.30
CA VAL A 722 6.80 -32.77 -11.06
C VAL A 722 6.65 -32.20 -12.47
N TRP A 723 6.62 -33.09 -13.45
CA TRP A 723 6.63 -32.77 -14.87
C TRP A 723 5.49 -33.48 -15.59
N GLU A 724 4.77 -32.75 -16.42
CA GLU A 724 3.73 -33.26 -17.31
C GLU A 724 4.31 -33.51 -18.70
N TYR A 725 3.92 -34.62 -19.31
CA TYR A 725 4.39 -34.99 -20.64
C TYR A 725 3.59 -34.26 -21.73
N ILE A 726 4.25 -33.43 -22.54
CA ILE A 726 3.58 -32.66 -23.61
C ILE A 726 3.66 -33.38 -24.95
N ARG A 727 4.86 -33.78 -25.39
CA ARG A 727 5.06 -34.44 -26.70
C ARG A 727 6.35 -35.25 -26.79
N ARG A 728 6.36 -36.22 -27.72
CA ARG A 728 7.56 -36.93 -28.22
C ARG A 728 7.87 -36.51 -29.64
N SER A 729 9.16 -36.47 -30.00
CA SER A 729 9.57 -36.60 -31.39
C SER A 729 10.64 -37.68 -31.52
N GLU A 730 10.54 -38.45 -32.61
CA GLU A 730 11.48 -39.50 -32.97
C GLU A 730 12.11 -39.11 -34.31
N ASN A 731 13.31 -38.52 -34.24
CA ASN A 731 14.05 -38.17 -35.45
C ASN A 731 15.12 -39.24 -35.66
N GLY A 732 14.81 -40.21 -36.52
CA GLY A 732 15.84 -41.14 -37.00
C GLY A 732 16.79 -40.40 -37.94
N ALA A 733 18.09 -40.41 -37.66
CA ALA A 733 19.10 -39.92 -38.59
C ALA A 733 20.34 -40.83 -38.64
N SER A 734 20.61 -41.28 -39.88
CA SER A 734 21.84 -41.81 -40.51
C SER A 734 22.67 -42.87 -39.79
#